data_AF-A0A504YV66-F1
#
_entry.id   AF-A0A504YV66-F1
#
_cell.length_a   1.000
_cell.length_b   1.000
_cell.length_c   1.000
_cell.angle_alpha   90.00
_cell.angle_beta   90.00
_cell.angle_gamma   90.00
#
_symmetry.space_group_name_H-M   'P 1'
#
loop_
_entity.id
_entity.type
_entity.pdbx_description
1 polymer ?
#
loop_
_entity_poly.entity_id
_entity_poly.type
_entity_poly.pdbx_seq_one_letter_code
_entity_poly.pdbx_strand_id
1 'polypeptide(L)'
;MSTISMEKTICSNQVTSSRRSTEFVCGACGKMCRTKAGLTLHRKLHPESATEPAPLDNSPQKAFPCTICSQSFDTQVGCSQHMRHRHPTERTKEILKKIVPVRQQWSSSEKATLISLANQMVSNYSGKKAFYDALADYFNPRSAESIKKRLQMLRWEAPDTGSHFDSMNKEVAVKSHCSDTTPSPLVSPVSSKHSPASTQSRCYMDSVSEHLLEVACSLLRSSPSGTFGSQELQMAESALYQSVSLEALRHGLDVHAETYVTHMCSSTVPRSLCGIPISTNLKSRRRNNTKFAERKMEHVGIHQLFAHSEKEAADEVLSGRWRSSNLYDCTRTPEFIRFWKQKLSKRFLAEFHPVPPIPSRRLTDRSSFDLLPISVSELRSALKDMKGCAAGVDCVTPEDLLQSSLPIFAAYMNILLAAAHIPPRLNTARVSFVPRSDHPSSPSDYQLISISPCILRALHEVLERRWTSFFVANRLQFTFLKSSECFEATALLHAILRHAHSSLRSLSFAYIPLSMAFESLSHDVVVRSAALYGAPSLLLNYLRSSCDTASSILPDGTCVKPVRGVRQGDPLWPLILTMTIDQILSDSRPDLAFSSPAGPIGAIAHTDEIILLADSDEQLQMKLDSCHAACSLAGLSIDTDKSFSASIICSGKHKLSALARTTFTVKNSPIRMLTPSDSFHFLNVEFTFRGKADIDYATIVKSMLNEIVQAPLHPYQRLQILRRYLISRLRHGLCLGVIHKKSLKKLDHMCRKCVRDFLELPSDAPTAFFHARCSDGGLGIPNFSSSIPLIFRDHVKHLRSSTSPQVRWASECPAAAASLKIGDNSCWVQGTEVQSSSQIVRAWKMRLYNSRDRGSIRSQLRSIRPHKWLTMVTEISPDDFLQNVKFQCSLFTPKTRHPRGARVVEDTSQ
;
A
#
# COMPACT_ATOMS: atom_id res chain seq x y z
N MET A 1 1.17 36.70 68.15
CA MET A 1 0.32 37.27 67.09
C MET A 1 -0.08 36.11 66.18
N SER A 2 -1.06 35.26 66.57
CA SER A 2 -2.51 35.52 66.48
C SER A 2 -2.89 35.69 64.99
N THR A 3 -3.67 34.84 64.30
CA THR A 3 -4.91 34.08 64.60
C THR A 3 -5.09 32.99 63.51
N ILE A 4 -5.10 31.67 63.79
CA ILE A 4 -6.19 30.76 64.23
C ILE A 4 -7.29 30.42 63.18
N SER A 5 -7.20 29.16 62.72
CA SER A 5 -8.21 28.12 62.42
C SER A 5 -9.27 28.19 61.30
N MET A 6 -9.39 26.99 60.67
CA MET A 6 -10.47 26.35 59.89
C MET A 6 -10.15 26.21 58.40
N GLU A 7 -10.23 25.07 57.70
CA GLU A 7 -10.60 23.67 57.98
C GLU A 7 -10.32 22.93 56.63
N LYS A 8 -9.68 21.77 56.52
CA LYS A 8 -10.29 20.44 56.74
C LYS A 8 -9.22 19.35 56.66
N THR A 9 -9.22 18.54 57.71
CA THR A 9 -8.28 17.46 58.00
C THR A 9 -8.77 16.13 57.43
N ILE A 10 -7.82 15.32 56.98
CA ILE A 10 -7.95 13.88 56.77
C ILE A 10 -8.07 13.21 58.14
N CYS A 11 -9.17 12.50 58.41
CA CYS A 11 -9.09 11.24 59.16
C CYS A 11 -10.32 10.36 58.93
N SER A 12 -10.02 9.06 58.89
CA SER A 12 -10.89 7.90 58.84
C SER A 12 -12.12 7.97 59.75
N ASN A 13 -13.29 7.61 59.21
CA ASN A 13 -14.29 6.88 59.97
C ASN A 13 -15.10 5.95 59.05
N GLN A 14 -15.28 4.73 59.56
CA GLN A 14 -16.12 3.68 59.03
C GLN A 14 -17.55 4.21 58.81
N VAL A 15 -18.08 4.05 57.60
CA VAL A 15 -19.52 3.95 57.38
C VAL A 15 -19.77 2.72 56.51
N THR A 16 -20.27 1.71 57.20
CA THR A 16 -21.08 0.59 56.73
C THR A 16 -21.82 0.88 55.42
N SER A 17 -21.30 0.38 54.29
CA SER A 17 -22.15 0.23 53.11
C SER A 17 -23.13 -0.90 53.37
N SER A 18 -24.37 -0.59 53.75
CA SER A 18 -25.47 -1.53 53.72
C SER A 18 -25.72 -1.95 52.26
N ARG A 19 -24.94 -2.90 51.76
CA ARG A 19 -25.35 -3.68 50.58
C ARG A 19 -26.48 -4.58 51.07
N ARG A 20 -27.72 -4.15 50.85
CA ARG A 20 -28.85 -5.09 50.77
C ARG A 20 -28.44 -6.15 49.75
N SER A 21 -28.11 -7.35 50.23
CA SER A 21 -28.02 -8.53 49.39
C SER A 21 -29.40 -8.73 48.79
N THR A 22 -29.56 -8.44 47.50
CA THR A 22 -30.73 -8.93 46.77
C THR A 22 -30.54 -10.43 46.65
N GLU A 23 -31.14 -11.15 47.59
CA GLU A 23 -31.12 -12.61 47.64
C GLU A 23 -32.12 -13.14 46.62
N PHE A 24 -31.65 -13.97 45.69
CA PHE A 24 -32.47 -14.51 44.61
C PHE A 24 -33.01 -15.88 45.03
N VAL A 25 -34.30 -15.95 45.36
CA VAL A 25 -34.95 -17.17 45.82
C VAL A 25 -35.51 -17.96 44.63
N CYS A 26 -35.30 -19.28 44.63
CA CYS A 26 -35.91 -20.16 43.65
C CYS A 26 -37.39 -20.37 43.94
N GLY A 27 -38.27 -19.89 43.05
CA GLY A 27 -39.72 -20.05 43.20
C GLY A 27 -40.22 -21.51 43.19
N ALA A 28 -39.41 -22.47 42.74
CA ALA A 28 -39.79 -23.89 42.69
C ALA A 28 -39.39 -24.70 43.94
N CYS A 29 -38.40 -24.27 44.71
CA CYS A 29 -37.94 -25.01 45.90
C CYS A 29 -37.45 -24.14 47.07
N GLY A 30 -37.59 -22.82 46.99
CA GLY A 30 -37.20 -21.90 48.05
C GLY A 30 -35.69 -21.70 48.23
N LYS A 31 -34.83 -22.34 47.41
CA LYS A 31 -33.37 -22.23 47.59
C LYS A 31 -32.85 -20.82 47.29
N MET A 32 -32.07 -20.28 48.22
CA MET A 32 -31.47 -18.94 48.12
C MET A 32 -30.17 -18.97 47.30
N CYS A 33 -30.10 -18.12 46.28
CA CYS A 33 -28.94 -17.96 45.41
C CYS A 33 -28.33 -16.56 45.57
N ARG A 34 -27.01 -16.50 45.75
CA ARG A 34 -26.26 -15.24 45.95
C ARG A 34 -26.15 -14.37 44.68
N THR A 35 -26.42 -14.94 43.50
CA THR A 35 -26.37 -14.22 42.22
C THR A 35 -27.51 -14.68 41.31
N LYS A 36 -27.99 -13.78 40.45
CA LYS A 36 -29.01 -14.08 39.43
C LYS A 36 -28.58 -15.21 38.49
N ALA A 37 -27.30 -15.28 38.13
CA ALA A 37 -26.76 -16.37 37.30
C ALA A 37 -26.80 -17.72 38.02
N GLY A 38 -26.55 -17.75 39.33
CA GLY A 38 -26.71 -18.95 40.15
C GLY A 38 -28.15 -19.44 40.21
N LEU A 39 -29.12 -18.53 40.31
CA LEU A 39 -30.55 -18.87 40.26
C LEU A 39 -30.95 -19.47 38.90
N THR A 40 -30.47 -18.91 37.79
CA THR A 40 -30.77 -19.42 36.45
C THR A 40 -30.20 -20.82 36.22
N LEU A 41 -28.99 -21.10 36.73
CA LEU A 41 -28.39 -22.43 36.64
C LEU A 41 -29.13 -23.45 37.51
N HIS A 42 -29.52 -23.02 38.71
CA HIS A 42 -30.26 -23.85 39.66
C HIS A 42 -31.67 -24.21 39.17
N ARG A 43 -32.37 -23.29 38.49
CA ARG A 43 -33.70 -23.57 37.90
C ARG A 43 -33.72 -24.73 36.90
N LYS A 44 -32.59 -25.01 36.24
CA LYS A 44 -32.45 -26.13 35.30
C LYS A 44 -32.44 -27.51 35.96
N LEU A 45 -32.40 -27.56 37.30
CA LEU A 45 -32.44 -28.81 38.08
C LEU A 45 -33.88 -29.22 38.45
N HIS A 46 -34.89 -28.40 38.12
CA HIS A 46 -36.30 -28.76 38.30
C HIS A 46 -36.84 -29.35 36.99
N PRO A 47 -37.43 -30.56 37.00
CA PRO A 47 -38.09 -31.12 35.83
C PRO A 47 -39.34 -30.28 35.49
N GLU A 48 -39.53 -29.95 34.22
CA GLU A 48 -40.69 -29.22 33.72
C GLU A 48 -41.96 -30.07 33.97
N SER A 49 -42.75 -29.71 34.99
CA SER A 49 -44.04 -30.32 35.24
C SER A 49 -45.05 -29.83 34.20
N ALA A 50 -45.44 -30.71 33.29
CA ALA A 50 -46.54 -30.54 32.37
C ALA A 50 -47.87 -30.56 33.14
N THR A 51 -48.54 -29.41 33.26
CA THR A 51 -50.01 -29.22 33.15
C THR A 51 -50.38 -27.80 33.58
N GLU A 52 -50.74 -26.95 32.62
CA GLU A 52 -51.86 -25.99 32.67
C GLU A 52 -51.95 -25.29 31.29
N PRO A 53 -53.15 -25.03 30.76
CA PRO A 53 -53.34 -24.51 29.41
C PRO A 53 -52.76 -23.09 29.29
N ALA A 54 -52.06 -22.85 28.20
CA ALA A 54 -51.29 -21.64 27.93
C ALA A 54 -52.05 -20.34 28.29
N PRO A 55 -51.48 -19.47 29.15
CA PRO A 55 -51.77 -18.06 29.04
C PRO A 55 -51.18 -17.60 27.71
N LEU A 56 -51.98 -16.91 26.91
CA LEU A 56 -51.60 -16.25 25.67
C LEU A 56 -50.16 -15.71 25.77
N ASP A 57 -49.33 -16.18 24.83
CA ASP A 57 -47.94 -15.78 24.63
C ASP A 57 -47.86 -14.27 24.39
N ASN A 58 -47.83 -13.51 25.48
CA ASN A 58 -47.37 -12.15 25.52
C ASN A 58 -45.86 -12.16 25.82
N SER A 59 -45.09 -12.97 25.09
CA SER A 59 -43.73 -12.53 24.78
C SER A 59 -43.85 -11.15 24.11
N PRO A 60 -43.08 -10.13 24.54
CA PRO A 60 -43.18 -8.82 23.92
C PRO A 60 -42.88 -9.00 22.44
N GLN A 61 -43.92 -8.91 21.60
CA GLN A 61 -43.78 -8.96 20.15
C GLN A 61 -42.75 -7.90 19.80
N LYS A 62 -41.58 -8.34 19.36
CA LYS A 62 -40.48 -7.44 19.03
C LYS A 62 -40.99 -6.44 17.99
N ALA A 63 -41.15 -5.19 18.41
CA ALA A 63 -42.00 -4.22 17.72
C ALA A 63 -41.50 -3.81 16.33
N PHE A 64 -40.24 -4.10 16.01
CA PHE A 64 -39.60 -3.70 14.76
C PHE A 64 -39.14 -4.91 13.95
N PRO A 65 -40.03 -5.55 13.17
CA PRO A 65 -39.65 -6.59 12.22
C PRO A 65 -38.80 -6.02 11.08
N CYS A 66 -37.84 -6.81 10.61
CA CYS A 66 -37.15 -6.52 9.35
C CYS A 66 -38.12 -6.76 8.18
N THR A 67 -38.11 -5.84 7.22
CA THR A 67 -38.98 -5.91 6.03
C THR A 67 -38.50 -6.91 4.97
N ILE A 68 -37.32 -7.51 5.16
CA ILE A 68 -36.66 -8.38 4.16
C ILE A 68 -36.45 -9.79 4.70
N CYS A 69 -36.12 -9.93 5.98
CA CYS A 69 -35.94 -11.24 6.60
C CYS A 69 -36.84 -11.40 7.83
N SER A 70 -36.99 -12.64 8.28
CA SER A 70 -37.86 -13.00 9.40
C SER A 70 -37.35 -12.57 10.78
N GLN A 71 -36.31 -11.72 10.88
CA GLN A 71 -35.79 -11.23 12.15
C GLN A 71 -36.56 -10.01 12.64
N SER A 72 -36.81 -9.94 13.94
CA SER A 72 -37.44 -8.80 14.62
C SER A 72 -36.59 -8.30 15.78
N PHE A 73 -36.68 -7.00 16.05
CA PHE A 73 -35.84 -6.30 17.01
C PHE A 73 -36.67 -5.52 18.03
N ASP A 74 -36.14 -5.40 19.23
CA ASP A 74 -36.79 -4.71 20.35
C ASP A 74 -36.77 -3.17 20.15
N THR A 75 -35.88 -2.67 19.28
CA THR A 75 -35.75 -1.23 19.00
C THR A 75 -35.63 -0.97 17.50
N GLN A 76 -36.14 0.19 17.08
CA GLN A 76 -35.97 0.70 15.71
C GLN A 76 -34.49 0.87 15.34
N VAL A 77 -33.65 1.21 16.33
CA VAL A 77 -32.19 1.31 16.15
C VAL A 77 -31.59 -0.05 15.84
N GLY A 78 -32.00 -1.11 16.56
CA GLY A 78 -31.58 -2.49 16.31
C GLY A 78 -31.97 -2.98 14.92
N CYS A 79 -33.23 -2.77 14.50
CA CYS A 79 -33.69 -3.10 13.15
C CYS A 79 -32.94 -2.29 12.09
N SER A 80 -32.75 -1.00 12.32
CA SER A 80 -31.97 -0.13 11.44
C SER A 80 -30.52 -0.58 11.31
N GLN A 81 -29.89 -1.02 12.41
CA GLN A 81 -28.52 -1.54 12.43
C GLN A 81 -28.44 -2.85 11.64
N HIS A 82 -29.36 -3.77 11.88
CA HIS A 82 -29.49 -5.02 11.13
C HIS A 82 -29.61 -4.74 9.61
N MET A 83 -30.50 -3.83 9.20
CA MET A 83 -30.66 -3.45 7.80
C MET A 83 -29.35 -2.90 7.19
N ARG A 84 -28.49 -2.21 7.96
CA ARG A 84 -27.19 -1.73 7.43
C ARG A 84 -26.23 -2.87 7.16
N HIS A 85 -26.24 -3.90 7.99
CA HIS A 85 -25.23 -4.96 7.96
C HIS A 85 -25.67 -6.20 7.18
N ARG A 86 -26.97 -6.50 7.13
CA ARG A 86 -27.53 -7.68 6.48
C ARG A 86 -28.20 -7.40 5.13
N HIS A 87 -28.74 -6.19 4.96
CA HIS A 87 -29.46 -5.78 3.75
C HIS A 87 -29.01 -4.40 3.22
N PRO A 88 -27.68 -4.20 3.01
CA PRO A 88 -27.12 -2.89 2.67
C PRO A 88 -27.64 -2.36 1.32
N THR A 89 -27.88 -3.25 0.35
CA THR A 89 -28.36 -2.90 -1.00
C THR A 89 -29.78 -2.35 -0.95
N GLU A 90 -30.68 -3.04 -0.27
CA GLU A 90 -32.09 -2.68 -0.14
C GLU A 90 -32.23 -1.41 0.68
N ARG A 91 -31.50 -1.31 1.79
CA ARG A 91 -31.43 -0.08 2.57
C ARG A 91 -30.93 1.10 1.76
N THR A 92 -29.93 0.90 0.90
CA THR A 92 -29.44 1.96 0.00
C THR A 92 -30.52 2.36 -1.00
N LYS A 93 -31.25 1.41 -1.59
CA LYS A 93 -32.41 1.71 -2.47
C LYS A 93 -33.47 2.54 -1.74
N GLU A 94 -33.81 2.21 -0.50
CA GLU A 94 -34.74 2.99 0.32
C GLU A 94 -34.24 4.41 0.59
N ILE A 95 -32.94 4.57 0.86
CA ILE A 95 -32.32 5.88 1.06
C ILE A 95 -32.36 6.68 -0.24
N LEU A 96 -32.02 6.09 -1.40
CA LEU A 96 -32.07 6.76 -2.70
C LEU A 96 -33.48 7.26 -3.03
N LYS A 97 -34.52 6.47 -2.74
CA LYS A 97 -35.93 6.89 -2.86
C LYS A 97 -36.30 8.08 -1.96
N LYS A 98 -35.58 8.30 -0.86
CA LYS A 98 -35.76 9.45 0.04
C LYS A 98 -34.91 10.65 -0.37
N ILE A 99 -33.79 10.42 -1.05
CA ILE A 99 -32.87 11.47 -1.52
C ILE A 99 -33.39 12.15 -2.80
N VAL A 100 -34.27 11.51 -3.58
CA VAL A 100 -34.95 12.11 -4.75
C VAL A 100 -36.48 12.02 -4.54
N PRO A 101 -37.30 13.09 -4.70
CA PRO A 101 -37.10 14.30 -5.53
C PRO A 101 -37.24 15.63 -4.77
N VAL A 102 -36.23 16.49 -4.81
CA VAL A 102 -36.39 17.93 -4.52
C VAL A 102 -35.66 18.72 -5.61
N ARG A 103 -36.45 19.34 -6.51
CA ARG A 103 -36.11 20.32 -7.56
C ARG A 103 -34.68 20.24 -8.10
N GLN A 104 -34.51 19.70 -9.30
CA GLN A 104 -33.26 19.79 -10.08
C GLN A 104 -32.64 21.19 -9.88
N GLN A 105 -31.37 21.28 -9.52
CA GLN A 105 -30.70 22.58 -9.43
C GLN A 105 -30.50 23.13 -10.86
N TRP A 106 -30.52 24.45 -11.01
CA TRP A 106 -30.23 25.09 -12.30
C TRP A 106 -28.70 25.10 -12.50
N SER A 107 -28.20 24.53 -13.59
CA SER A 107 -26.77 24.60 -13.95
C SER A 107 -26.40 26.01 -14.42
N SER A 108 -25.11 26.34 -14.50
CA SER A 108 -24.65 27.65 -14.98
C SER A 108 -24.97 27.87 -16.46
N SER A 109 -24.86 26.81 -17.28
CA SER A 109 -25.25 26.84 -18.69
C SER A 109 -26.77 26.98 -18.86
N GLU A 110 -27.57 26.23 -18.10
CA GLU A 110 -29.04 26.32 -18.14
C GLU A 110 -29.53 27.72 -17.78
N LYS A 111 -28.89 28.41 -16.82
CA LYS A 111 -29.23 29.81 -16.48
C LYS A 111 -28.95 30.77 -17.63
N ALA A 112 -27.83 30.60 -18.32
CA ALA A 112 -27.46 31.42 -19.47
C ALA A 112 -28.41 31.16 -20.65
N THR A 113 -28.72 29.89 -20.92
CA THR A 113 -29.71 29.48 -21.93
C THR A 113 -31.09 30.02 -21.60
N LEU A 114 -31.52 29.98 -20.33
CA LEU A 114 -32.80 30.52 -19.87
C LEU A 114 -32.90 32.03 -20.12
N ILE A 115 -31.85 32.80 -19.80
CA ILE A 115 -31.81 34.25 -20.04
C ILE A 115 -31.83 34.54 -21.55
N SER A 116 -31.06 33.80 -22.35
CA SER A 116 -31.01 33.98 -23.81
C SER A 116 -32.36 33.71 -24.47
N LEU A 117 -33.02 32.60 -24.11
CA LEU A 117 -34.35 32.26 -24.63
C LEU A 117 -35.42 33.25 -24.15
N ALA A 118 -35.35 33.68 -22.89
CA ALA A 118 -36.25 34.69 -22.35
C ALA A 118 -36.13 36.01 -23.13
N ASN A 119 -34.91 36.47 -23.44
CA ASN A 119 -34.66 37.67 -24.26
C ASN A 119 -35.19 37.53 -25.69
N GLN A 120 -35.08 36.35 -26.29
CA GLN A 120 -35.51 36.12 -27.67
C GLN A 120 -37.03 35.99 -27.81
N MET A 121 -37.71 35.44 -26.79
CA MET A 121 -39.13 35.12 -26.86
C MET A 121 -40.04 36.21 -26.29
N VAL A 122 -39.53 37.10 -25.43
CA VAL A 122 -40.38 38.06 -24.69
C VAL A 122 -41.23 38.96 -25.59
N SER A 123 -40.73 39.35 -26.77
CA SER A 123 -41.46 40.19 -27.73
C SER A 123 -42.61 39.46 -28.43
N ASN A 124 -42.65 38.14 -28.39
CA ASN A 124 -43.61 37.32 -29.13
C ASN A 124 -44.87 36.99 -28.32
N TYR A 125 -44.93 37.38 -27.04
CA TYR A 125 -46.03 37.05 -26.15
C TYR A 125 -46.51 38.29 -25.39
N SER A 126 -47.80 38.64 -25.56
CA SER A 126 -48.45 39.74 -24.83
C SER A 126 -48.84 39.37 -23.39
N GLY A 127 -48.89 38.07 -23.06
CA GLY A 127 -49.31 37.55 -21.77
C GLY A 127 -48.21 36.83 -21.00
N LYS A 128 -47.93 37.26 -19.76
CA LYS A 128 -46.92 36.66 -18.86
C LYS A 128 -47.10 35.15 -18.67
N LYS A 129 -48.35 34.67 -18.63
CA LYS A 129 -48.66 33.25 -18.46
C LYS A 129 -48.22 32.43 -19.68
N ALA A 130 -48.65 32.83 -20.88
CA ALA A 130 -48.27 32.17 -22.14
C ALA A 130 -46.76 32.20 -22.39
N PHE A 131 -46.08 33.28 -21.99
CA PHE A 131 -44.62 33.39 -22.04
C PHE A 131 -43.90 32.37 -21.15
N TYR A 132 -44.29 32.23 -19.88
CA TYR A 132 -43.65 31.27 -18.99
C TYR A 132 -44.01 29.81 -19.32
N ASP A 133 -45.22 29.57 -19.83
CA ASP A 133 -45.64 28.25 -20.31
C ASP A 133 -44.81 27.85 -21.55
N ALA A 134 -44.61 28.75 -22.51
CA ALA A 134 -43.76 28.50 -23.68
C ALA A 134 -42.29 28.25 -23.28
N LEU A 135 -41.74 28.99 -22.32
CA LEU A 135 -40.40 28.70 -21.79
C LEU A 135 -40.35 27.35 -21.06
N ALA A 136 -41.44 26.91 -20.42
CA ALA A 136 -41.50 25.62 -19.74
C ALA A 136 -41.39 24.45 -20.71
N ASP A 137 -41.96 24.58 -21.91
CA ASP A 137 -41.88 23.55 -22.95
C ASP A 137 -40.43 23.31 -23.42
N TYR A 138 -39.60 24.37 -23.46
CA TYR A 138 -38.16 24.26 -23.78
C TYR A 138 -37.32 23.62 -22.68
N PHE A 139 -37.78 23.68 -21.44
CA PHE A 139 -37.06 23.15 -20.27
C PHE A 139 -37.81 21.97 -19.64
N ASN A 140 -38.47 21.09 -20.41
CA ASN A 140 -39.14 19.89 -19.87
C ASN A 140 -38.12 19.01 -19.07
N PRO A 141 -38.30 18.75 -17.75
CA PRO A 141 -39.53 18.77 -16.93
C PRO A 141 -39.69 19.95 -15.94
N ARG A 142 -39.21 21.16 -16.24
CA ARG A 142 -39.39 22.36 -15.42
C ARG A 142 -40.79 22.96 -15.63
N SER A 143 -41.49 23.27 -14.53
CA SER A 143 -42.77 23.98 -14.62
C SER A 143 -42.60 25.48 -14.86
N ALA A 144 -43.60 26.11 -15.49
CA ALA A 144 -43.65 27.55 -15.74
C ALA A 144 -43.41 28.39 -14.47
N GLU A 145 -43.95 27.96 -13.32
CA GLU A 145 -43.72 28.63 -12.04
C GLU A 145 -42.30 28.45 -11.48
N SER A 146 -41.61 27.36 -11.83
CA SER A 146 -40.19 27.20 -11.52
C SER A 146 -39.32 28.15 -12.35
N ILE A 147 -39.67 28.36 -13.62
CA ILE A 147 -38.99 29.28 -14.54
C ILE A 147 -39.17 30.72 -14.12
N LYS A 148 -40.41 31.13 -13.85
CA LYS A 148 -40.74 32.48 -13.35
C LYS A 148 -39.96 32.83 -12.09
N LYS A 149 -39.97 31.95 -11.07
CA LYS A 149 -39.17 32.16 -9.85
C LYS A 149 -37.68 32.22 -10.12
N ARG A 150 -37.17 31.48 -11.11
CA ARG A 150 -35.74 31.49 -11.43
C ARG A 150 -35.32 32.75 -12.16
N LEU A 151 -36.11 33.24 -13.12
CA LEU A 151 -35.87 34.52 -13.79
C LEU A 151 -35.88 35.69 -12.78
N GLN A 152 -36.81 35.66 -11.83
CA GLN A 152 -36.83 36.62 -10.70
C GLN A 152 -35.56 36.56 -9.85
N MET A 153 -35.06 35.36 -9.52
CA MET A 153 -33.81 35.19 -8.77
C MET A 153 -32.57 35.62 -9.55
N LEU A 154 -32.60 35.51 -10.89
CA LEU A 154 -31.53 35.95 -11.77
C LEU A 154 -31.58 37.46 -12.06
N ARG A 155 -32.55 38.18 -11.49
CA ARG A 155 -32.80 39.62 -11.75
C ARG A 155 -32.89 39.91 -13.25
N TRP A 156 -33.55 39.01 -13.99
CA TRP A 156 -33.77 39.20 -15.41
C TRP A 156 -34.83 40.29 -15.63
N GLU A 157 -34.47 41.30 -16.40
CA GLU A 157 -35.36 42.38 -16.86
C GLU A 157 -35.54 42.25 -18.37
N ALA A 158 -36.76 42.46 -18.86
CA ALA A 158 -37.03 42.39 -20.28
C ALA A 158 -36.23 43.50 -21.00
N PRO A 159 -35.56 43.21 -22.12
CA PRO A 159 -34.91 44.24 -22.92
C PRO A 159 -35.93 45.31 -23.31
N ASP A 160 -35.57 46.59 -23.19
CA ASP A 160 -36.43 47.75 -23.42
C ASP A 160 -37.15 47.70 -24.79
N THR A 161 -38.32 47.09 -24.80
CA THR A 161 -39.40 47.39 -25.74
C THR A 161 -40.49 48.07 -24.95
N GLY A 162 -40.82 49.30 -25.36
CA GLY A 162 -41.72 50.26 -24.71
C GLY A 162 -42.77 49.68 -23.77
N SER A 163 -42.78 50.26 -22.57
CA SER A 163 -43.69 50.05 -21.45
C SER A 163 -45.10 49.56 -21.79
N HIS A 164 -45.51 48.49 -21.13
CA HIS A 164 -46.86 48.38 -20.57
C HIS A 164 -46.79 47.95 -19.10
N PHE A 165 -45.95 48.62 -18.31
CA PHE A 165 -46.01 48.64 -16.84
C PHE A 165 -45.26 49.89 -16.36
N ASP A 166 -46.00 51.00 -16.35
CA ASP A 166 -45.84 52.27 -15.61
C ASP A 166 -44.51 53.04 -15.55
N SER A 167 -44.70 54.36 -15.64
CA SER A 167 -43.73 55.44 -15.88
C SER A 167 -43.50 56.28 -14.62
N MET A 168 -42.29 56.82 -14.44
CA MET A 168 -41.98 58.23 -14.11
C MET A 168 -40.55 58.39 -13.52
N ASN A 169 -39.59 58.84 -14.34
CA ASN A 169 -38.89 60.13 -14.19
C ASN A 169 -37.66 60.22 -15.14
N LYS A 170 -37.80 61.09 -16.17
CA LYS A 170 -36.88 62.14 -16.66
C LYS A 170 -35.42 62.11 -16.12
N GLU A 171 -34.35 62.32 -16.91
CA GLU A 171 -34.13 63.21 -18.07
C GLU A 171 -32.82 62.86 -18.84
N VAL A 172 -32.87 62.93 -20.20
CA VAL A 172 -31.96 63.64 -21.16
C VAL A 172 -30.47 63.19 -21.25
N ALA A 173 -29.77 63.02 -22.40
CA ALA A 173 -29.97 63.15 -23.86
C ALA A 173 -28.90 62.26 -24.57
N VAL A 174 -29.20 61.47 -25.63
CA VAL A 174 -29.06 61.80 -27.09
C VAL A 174 -27.59 62.06 -27.49
N LYS A 175 -26.88 61.40 -28.43
CA LYS A 175 -27.22 60.69 -29.69
C LYS A 175 -25.93 60.01 -30.26
N SER A 176 -26.10 58.85 -30.92
CA SER A 176 -25.68 58.46 -32.30
C SER A 176 -24.27 58.85 -32.83
N HIS A 177 -23.54 58.08 -33.65
CA HIS A 177 -23.86 57.02 -34.60
C HIS A 177 -22.55 56.32 -35.02
N CYS A 178 -22.67 55.10 -35.56
CA CYS A 178 -21.64 54.42 -36.36
C CYS A 178 -21.40 55.11 -37.72
N SER A 179 -20.19 54.97 -38.25
CA SER A 179 -19.96 54.46 -39.62
C SER A 179 -18.47 54.24 -39.91
N ASP A 180 -18.16 53.01 -40.33
CA ASP A 180 -17.23 52.56 -41.38
C ASP A 180 -16.02 53.41 -41.80
N THR A 181 -14.83 52.79 -41.87
CA THR A 181 -14.15 52.45 -43.15
C THR A 181 -12.85 51.65 -42.95
N THR A 182 -12.79 50.47 -43.59
CA THR A 182 -11.73 49.83 -44.42
C THR A 182 -10.20 49.93 -44.16
N PRO A 183 -9.39 49.00 -44.72
CA PRO A 183 -8.21 48.43 -44.05
C PRO A 183 -6.84 48.54 -44.79
N SER A 184 -5.81 48.02 -44.09
CA SER A 184 -4.46 47.57 -44.55
C SER A 184 -3.38 48.68 -44.67
N PRO A 185 -2.04 48.40 -44.63
CA PRO A 185 -1.39 47.09 -44.86
C PRO A 185 -0.06 46.76 -44.09
N LEU A 186 0.41 45.52 -44.32
CA LEU A 186 1.81 45.04 -44.44
C LEU A 186 2.75 44.98 -43.21
N VAL A 187 3.09 43.76 -42.79
CA VAL A 187 4.37 43.41 -42.14
C VAL A 187 5.06 42.30 -42.95
N SER A 188 6.34 42.55 -43.22
CA SER A 188 7.27 41.81 -44.07
C SER A 188 7.68 40.44 -43.50
N PRO A 189 8.02 39.45 -44.35
CA PRO A 189 8.73 38.25 -43.93
C PRO A 189 10.23 38.38 -44.26
N VAL A 190 11.10 38.19 -43.28
CA VAL A 190 12.54 38.00 -43.52
C VAL A 190 12.80 36.51 -43.75
N SER A 191 13.17 36.20 -44.98
CA SER A 191 13.73 34.93 -45.43
C SER A 191 15.23 34.92 -45.18
N SER A 192 15.77 33.85 -44.60
CA SER A 192 17.13 33.43 -44.88
C SER A 192 17.21 31.92 -45.07
N LYS A 193 17.60 31.55 -46.30
CA LYS A 193 17.99 30.20 -46.72
C LYS A 193 19.41 29.94 -46.22
N HIS A 194 19.66 28.78 -45.63
CA HIS A 194 20.99 28.17 -45.63
C HIS A 194 20.89 26.67 -45.89
N SER A 195 21.50 26.25 -47.00
CA SER A 195 21.79 24.87 -47.39
C SER A 195 22.90 24.26 -46.51
N PRO A 196 23.09 22.93 -46.48
CA PRO A 196 23.85 22.26 -45.44
C PRO A 196 25.36 22.32 -45.73
N ALA A 197 26.10 23.02 -44.88
CA ALA A 197 27.54 22.86 -44.77
C ALA A 197 27.82 21.86 -43.64
N SER A 198 28.46 20.75 -44.00
CA SER A 198 29.04 19.78 -43.09
C SER A 198 30.14 20.44 -42.25
N THR A 199 29.79 20.92 -41.07
CA THR A 199 30.76 21.32 -40.06
C THR A 199 30.64 20.32 -38.91
N GLN A 200 31.58 19.38 -38.84
CA GLN A 200 31.75 18.52 -37.66
C GLN A 200 31.98 19.42 -36.44
N SER A 201 30.93 19.63 -35.67
CA SER A 201 31.01 20.38 -34.42
C SER A 201 31.85 19.57 -33.43
N ARG A 202 33.05 20.07 -33.10
CA ARG A 202 33.86 19.58 -31.97
C ARG A 202 33.02 19.68 -30.70
N CYS A 203 32.55 18.55 -30.17
CA CYS A 203 31.84 18.50 -28.91
C CYS A 203 32.88 18.60 -27.78
N TYR A 204 33.12 19.82 -27.29
CA TYR A 204 33.85 20.00 -26.03
C TYR A 204 33.03 19.35 -24.89
N MET A 205 33.72 18.64 -24.00
CA MET A 205 33.10 18.04 -22.82
C MET A 205 32.52 19.14 -21.92
N ASP A 206 31.37 18.87 -21.30
CA ASP A 206 30.82 19.79 -20.29
C ASP A 206 31.73 19.82 -19.06
N SER A 207 31.85 20.99 -18.44
CA SER A 207 32.51 21.22 -17.14
C SER A 207 32.16 20.18 -16.06
N VAL A 208 30.91 19.69 -16.05
CA VAL A 208 30.48 18.63 -15.12
C VAL A 208 31.15 17.30 -15.45
N SER A 209 31.25 16.94 -16.74
CA SER A 209 31.94 15.73 -17.19
C SER A 209 33.44 15.79 -16.89
N GLU A 210 34.07 16.95 -17.08
CA GLU A 210 35.48 17.16 -16.73
C GLU A 210 35.70 16.93 -15.23
N HIS A 211 34.89 17.56 -14.37
CA HIS A 211 35.00 17.40 -12.93
C HIS A 211 34.78 15.94 -12.46
N LEU A 212 33.83 15.23 -13.07
CA LEU A 212 33.59 13.81 -12.81
C LEU A 212 34.83 12.96 -13.15
N LEU A 213 35.48 13.22 -14.29
CA LEU A 213 36.70 12.52 -14.69
C LEU A 213 37.90 12.88 -13.80
N GLU A 214 38.05 14.14 -13.39
CA GLU A 214 39.13 14.57 -12.48
C GLU A 214 39.07 13.80 -11.14
N VAL A 215 37.87 13.70 -10.58
CA VAL A 215 37.64 12.91 -9.35
C VAL A 215 37.90 11.43 -9.59
N ALA A 216 37.50 10.88 -10.75
CA ALA A 216 37.81 9.51 -11.10
C ALA A 216 39.32 9.24 -11.16
N CYS A 217 40.09 10.10 -11.83
CA CYS A 217 41.56 10.01 -11.88
C CYS A 217 42.19 10.08 -10.49
N SER A 218 41.70 10.98 -9.62
CA SER A 218 42.18 11.10 -8.23
C SER A 218 41.97 9.81 -7.42
N LEU A 219 40.77 9.20 -7.53
CA LEU A 219 40.44 7.94 -6.86
C LEU A 219 41.28 6.76 -7.38
N LEU A 220 41.58 6.74 -8.67
CA LEU A 220 42.40 5.68 -9.29
C LEU A 220 43.88 5.82 -8.92
N ARG A 221 44.43 7.03 -8.92
CA ARG A 221 45.83 7.30 -8.51
C ARG A 221 46.09 7.01 -7.03
N SER A 222 45.07 7.11 -6.18
CA SER A 222 45.17 6.80 -4.75
C SER A 222 44.97 5.32 -4.42
N SER A 223 44.68 4.48 -5.40
CA SER A 223 44.50 3.03 -5.22
C SER A 223 45.84 2.26 -5.41
N PRO A 224 46.11 1.21 -4.60
CA PRO A 224 47.38 0.48 -4.65
C PRO A 224 47.59 -0.23 -6.01
N SER A 225 48.81 -0.14 -6.54
CA SER A 225 49.17 -0.64 -7.88
C SER A 225 49.15 -2.16 -7.97
N GLY A 226 48.38 -2.70 -8.91
CA GLY A 226 48.31 -4.13 -9.21
C GLY A 226 47.10 -4.49 -10.07
N THR A 227 47.23 -4.34 -11.39
CA THR A 227 46.30 -4.79 -12.46
C THR A 227 44.84 -4.28 -12.47
N PHE A 228 44.26 -3.84 -11.36
CA PHE A 228 42.89 -3.32 -11.28
C PHE A 228 42.93 -1.78 -11.18
N GLY A 229 42.32 -1.06 -12.13
CA GLY A 229 42.28 0.41 -12.16
C GLY A 229 43.23 1.09 -13.16
N SER A 230 44.20 0.38 -13.76
CA SER A 230 45.15 0.99 -14.71
C SER A 230 44.52 1.27 -16.09
N GLN A 231 43.60 0.42 -16.54
CA GLN A 231 42.87 0.62 -17.80
C GLN A 231 41.86 1.75 -17.66
N GLU A 232 41.14 1.80 -16.53
CA GLU A 232 40.18 2.84 -16.18
C GLU A 232 40.87 4.21 -16.06
N LEU A 233 42.08 4.23 -15.47
CA LEU A 233 42.89 5.44 -15.35
C LEU A 233 43.34 5.92 -16.74
N GLN A 234 43.84 5.02 -17.58
CA GLN A 234 44.24 5.37 -18.95
C GLN A 234 43.05 5.92 -19.75
N MET A 235 41.87 5.28 -19.67
CA MET A 235 40.66 5.78 -20.33
C MET A 235 40.27 7.18 -19.86
N ALA A 236 40.28 7.42 -18.54
CA ALA A 236 39.91 8.71 -17.96
C ALA A 236 40.93 9.82 -18.28
N GLU A 237 42.23 9.53 -18.21
CA GLU A 237 43.30 10.49 -18.53
C GLU A 237 43.35 10.81 -20.03
N SER A 238 43.14 9.83 -20.89
CA SER A 238 43.03 10.06 -22.34
C SER A 238 41.82 10.96 -22.67
N ALA A 239 40.69 10.77 -22.00
CA ALA A 239 39.52 11.62 -22.19
C ALA A 239 39.73 13.06 -21.66
N LEU A 240 40.44 13.23 -20.55
CA LEU A 240 40.73 14.56 -19.96
C LEU A 240 41.80 15.35 -20.71
N TYR A 241 42.92 14.71 -21.06
CA TYR A 241 44.14 15.43 -21.45
C TYR A 241 44.54 15.24 -22.91
N GLN A 242 44.04 14.19 -23.59
CA GLN A 242 44.50 13.82 -24.94
C GLN A 242 43.49 14.19 -26.05
N SER A 243 42.49 15.02 -25.76
CA SER A 243 41.47 15.46 -26.74
C SER A 243 40.74 14.32 -27.45
N VAL A 244 40.56 13.18 -26.76
CA VAL A 244 39.82 12.02 -27.26
C VAL A 244 38.33 12.35 -27.34
N SER A 245 37.67 11.94 -28.43
CA SER A 245 36.23 12.18 -28.60
C SER A 245 35.40 11.39 -27.57
N LEU A 246 34.24 11.92 -27.19
CA LEU A 246 33.30 11.25 -26.29
C LEU A 246 32.93 9.84 -26.79
N GLU A 247 32.78 9.66 -28.11
CA GLU A 247 32.55 8.37 -28.75
C GLU A 247 33.69 7.37 -28.53
N ALA A 248 34.95 7.80 -28.55
CA ALA A 248 36.08 6.92 -28.28
C ALA A 248 36.14 6.49 -26.80
N LEU A 249 35.78 7.38 -25.87
CA LEU A 249 35.62 7.02 -24.46
C LEU A 249 34.50 5.97 -24.27
N ARG A 250 33.35 6.16 -24.92
CA ARG A 250 32.23 5.21 -24.90
C ARG A 250 32.63 3.84 -25.44
N HIS A 251 33.33 3.80 -26.57
CA HIS A 251 33.83 2.56 -27.15
C HIS A 251 34.84 1.86 -26.24
N GLY A 252 35.74 2.61 -25.60
CA GLY A 252 36.67 2.05 -24.60
C GLY A 252 35.93 1.41 -23.41
N LEU A 253 34.87 2.05 -22.93
CA LEU A 253 34.02 1.51 -21.86
C LEU A 253 33.31 0.21 -22.28
N ASP A 254 32.84 0.11 -23.52
CA ASP A 254 32.23 -1.11 -24.06
C ASP A 254 33.22 -2.28 -24.04
N VAL A 255 34.41 -2.08 -24.62
CA VAL A 255 35.47 -3.10 -24.70
C VAL A 255 35.94 -3.52 -23.30
N HIS A 256 36.10 -2.55 -22.39
CA HIS A 256 36.48 -2.82 -21.01
C HIS A 256 35.41 -3.66 -20.29
N ALA A 257 34.12 -3.33 -20.44
CA ALA A 257 33.03 -4.06 -19.82
C ALA A 257 32.92 -5.52 -20.32
N GLU A 258 33.19 -5.78 -21.61
CA GLU A 258 33.22 -7.15 -22.14
C GLU A 258 34.33 -7.99 -21.49
N THR A 259 35.49 -7.40 -21.26
CA THR A 259 36.64 -8.07 -20.62
C THR A 259 36.40 -8.29 -19.13
N TYR A 260 35.89 -7.26 -18.46
CA TYR A 260 35.67 -7.21 -17.02
C TYR A 260 34.62 -8.22 -16.52
N VAL A 261 33.44 -8.24 -17.15
CA VAL A 261 32.33 -9.11 -16.74
C VAL A 261 32.67 -10.58 -17.00
N THR A 262 33.41 -10.88 -18.07
CA THR A 262 33.84 -12.25 -18.41
C THR A 262 34.82 -12.82 -17.38
N HIS A 263 35.71 -11.98 -16.81
CA HIS A 263 36.69 -12.40 -15.81
C HIS A 263 36.10 -12.63 -14.41
N MET A 264 35.01 -11.93 -14.04
CA MET A 264 34.30 -12.18 -12.78
C MET A 264 33.39 -13.42 -12.84
N CYS A 265 32.76 -13.68 -13.99
CA CYS A 265 31.97 -14.90 -14.18
C CYS A 265 32.82 -16.19 -14.15
N SER A 266 34.12 -16.15 -14.44
CA SER A 266 34.98 -17.34 -14.44
C SER A 266 35.58 -17.70 -13.08
N SER A 267 35.59 -16.76 -12.11
CA SER A 267 36.31 -16.91 -10.83
C SER A 267 35.43 -17.38 -9.65
N THR A 268 34.10 -17.38 -9.79
CA THR A 268 33.18 -17.85 -8.74
C THR A 268 31.89 -18.42 -9.34
N VAL A 269 31.94 -19.64 -9.88
CA VAL A 269 30.73 -20.39 -10.27
C VAL A 269 30.50 -21.54 -9.29
N PRO A 270 29.61 -21.39 -8.29
CA PRO A 270 28.89 -22.54 -7.77
C PRO A 270 27.96 -23.03 -8.87
N ARG A 271 28.09 -24.31 -9.25
CA ARG A 271 27.22 -25.03 -10.20
C ARG A 271 25.73 -25.12 -9.78
N SER A 272 25.26 -24.31 -8.83
CA SER A 272 23.94 -24.40 -8.21
C SER A 272 22.84 -23.55 -8.86
N LEU A 273 23.12 -22.85 -9.97
CA LEU A 273 22.11 -22.10 -10.74
C LEU A 273 21.47 -22.88 -11.88
N CYS A 274 21.96 -24.08 -12.18
CA CYS A 274 21.17 -25.06 -12.93
C CYS A 274 20.13 -25.64 -11.97
N GLY A 275 18.86 -25.30 -12.20
CA GLY A 275 17.75 -25.99 -11.56
C GLY A 275 17.97 -27.49 -11.62
N ILE A 276 17.78 -28.15 -10.47
CA ILE A 276 17.93 -29.59 -10.33
C ILE A 276 17.09 -30.24 -11.45
N PRO A 277 17.66 -31.08 -12.34
CA PRO A 277 16.84 -31.97 -13.12
C PRO A 277 16.18 -32.91 -12.11
N ILE A 278 14.89 -32.70 -11.84
CA ILE A 278 14.09 -33.68 -11.12
C ILE A 278 14.20 -34.96 -11.94
N SER A 279 14.90 -35.96 -11.39
CA SER A 279 15.09 -37.25 -12.03
C SER A 279 13.73 -37.83 -12.40
N THR A 280 13.44 -37.89 -13.69
CA THR A 280 12.22 -38.48 -14.26
C THR A 280 12.27 -40.01 -14.29
N ASN A 281 13.28 -40.64 -13.70
CA ASN A 281 13.47 -42.08 -13.71
C ASN A 281 13.04 -42.77 -12.41
N LEU A 282 11.75 -42.69 -12.09
CA LEU A 282 11.08 -43.67 -11.22
C LEU A 282 9.70 -44.04 -11.79
N LYS A 283 9.66 -44.44 -13.06
CA LYS A 283 8.52 -45.15 -13.65
C LYS A 283 8.85 -46.62 -13.91
N SER A 284 9.13 -47.39 -12.85
CA SER A 284 8.69 -48.80 -12.80
C SER A 284 8.75 -49.37 -11.37
N ARG A 285 7.60 -49.41 -10.70
CA ARG A 285 7.03 -50.60 -10.05
C ARG A 285 5.73 -50.24 -9.34
N ARG A 286 4.72 -51.04 -9.65
CA ARG A 286 3.30 -50.81 -9.43
C ARG A 286 2.86 -51.01 -7.98
N ARG A 287 1.79 -50.25 -7.65
CA ARG A 287 0.59 -50.61 -6.88
C ARG A 287 0.81 -51.31 -5.53
N ASN A 288 0.69 -50.52 -4.45
CA ASN A 288 -0.32 -50.68 -3.38
C ASN A 288 -0.03 -49.68 -2.24
N ASN A 289 -0.34 -48.39 -2.47
CA ASN A 289 -0.65 -47.31 -1.48
C ASN A 289 -0.41 -45.94 -2.13
N THR A 290 -1.37 -45.46 -2.94
CA THR A 290 -1.27 -44.16 -3.63
C THR A 290 -1.08 -43.01 -2.64
N LYS A 291 -1.83 -42.99 -1.53
CA LYS A 291 -1.73 -41.96 -0.48
C LYS A 291 -0.40 -41.92 0.27
N PHE A 292 0.26 -43.07 0.45
CA PHE A 292 1.57 -43.09 1.12
C PHE A 292 2.68 -42.58 0.19
N ALA A 293 2.62 -42.96 -1.08
CA ALA A 293 3.56 -42.48 -2.09
C ALA A 293 3.39 -40.96 -2.33
N GLU A 294 2.14 -40.47 -2.41
CA GLU A 294 1.81 -39.05 -2.48
C GLU A 294 2.38 -38.29 -1.27
N ARG A 295 2.09 -38.71 -0.04
CA ARG A 295 2.64 -38.08 1.17
C ARG A 295 4.17 -38.12 1.23
N LYS A 296 4.80 -39.19 0.74
CA LYS A 296 6.25 -39.28 0.67
C LYS A 296 6.83 -38.30 -0.34
N MET A 297 6.18 -38.11 -1.49
CA MET A 297 6.57 -37.11 -2.49
C MET A 297 6.36 -35.68 -1.97
N GLU A 298 5.22 -35.40 -1.32
CA GLU A 298 4.96 -34.12 -0.64
C GLU A 298 6.03 -33.81 0.41
N HIS A 299 6.36 -34.80 1.26
CA HIS A 299 7.39 -34.68 2.29
C HIS A 299 8.77 -34.42 1.66
N VAL A 300 9.18 -35.18 0.64
CA VAL A 300 10.48 -34.96 -0.01
C VAL A 300 10.52 -33.57 -0.67
N GLY A 301 9.46 -33.18 -1.38
CA GLY A 301 9.37 -31.90 -2.08
C GLY A 301 9.46 -30.71 -1.13
N ILE A 302 8.67 -30.70 -0.05
CA ILE A 302 8.66 -29.55 0.88
C ILE A 302 9.96 -29.45 1.68
N HIS A 303 10.58 -30.57 2.05
CA HIS A 303 11.85 -30.56 2.77
C HIS A 303 13.02 -30.11 1.89
N GLN A 304 13.04 -30.51 0.61
CA GLN A 304 14.00 -29.98 -0.37
C GLN A 304 13.82 -28.48 -0.56
N LEU A 305 12.58 -28.02 -0.73
CA LEU A 305 12.29 -26.59 -0.86
C LEU A 305 12.71 -25.82 0.40
N PHE A 306 12.46 -26.36 1.59
CA PHE A 306 12.85 -25.72 2.86
C PHE A 306 14.37 -25.63 3.02
N ALA A 307 15.12 -26.64 2.56
CA ALA A 307 16.58 -26.64 2.57
C ALA A 307 17.18 -25.63 1.58
N HIS A 308 16.51 -25.38 0.46
CA HIS A 308 16.93 -24.39 -0.54
C HIS A 308 16.51 -22.96 -0.16
N SER A 309 15.24 -22.77 0.16
CA SER A 309 14.62 -21.48 0.48
C SER A 309 13.52 -21.67 1.53
N GLU A 310 13.85 -21.36 2.79
CA GLU A 310 12.88 -21.37 3.90
C GLU A 310 11.66 -20.48 3.60
N LYS A 311 11.87 -19.38 2.86
CA LYS A 311 10.82 -18.42 2.51
C LYS A 311 9.83 -19.02 1.52
N GLU A 312 10.30 -19.62 0.43
CA GLU A 312 9.43 -20.25 -0.56
C GLU A 312 8.67 -21.42 0.04
N ALA A 313 9.35 -22.26 0.84
CA ALA A 313 8.68 -23.34 1.57
C ALA A 313 7.59 -22.82 2.51
N ALA A 314 7.85 -21.72 3.23
CA ALA A 314 6.84 -21.09 4.06
C ALA A 314 5.66 -20.56 3.24
N ASP A 315 5.91 -19.90 2.10
CA ASP A 315 4.84 -19.37 1.25
C ASP A 315 3.99 -20.49 0.61
N GLU A 316 4.60 -21.58 0.17
CA GLU A 316 3.91 -22.78 -0.32
C GLU A 316 3.04 -23.45 0.76
N VAL A 317 3.55 -23.52 1.99
CA VAL A 317 2.80 -24.07 3.14
C VAL A 317 1.64 -23.16 3.49
N LEU A 318 1.88 -21.88 3.70
CA LEU A 318 0.87 -20.92 4.16
C LEU A 318 -0.24 -20.66 3.13
N SER A 319 0.06 -20.84 1.84
CA SER A 319 -0.93 -20.75 0.75
C SER A 319 -1.67 -22.08 0.49
N GLY A 320 -1.22 -23.19 1.09
CA GLY A 320 -1.78 -24.52 0.87
C GLY A 320 -1.38 -25.18 -0.45
N ARG A 321 -0.53 -24.53 -1.26
CA ARG A 321 -0.07 -25.03 -2.56
C ARG A 321 0.82 -26.27 -2.47
N TRP A 322 1.43 -26.53 -1.31
CA TRP A 322 2.22 -27.73 -1.04
C TRP A 322 1.50 -29.06 -1.34
N ARG A 323 0.15 -29.08 -1.35
CA ARG A 323 -0.68 -30.24 -1.73
C ARG A 323 -0.70 -30.55 -3.22
N SER A 324 -0.39 -29.55 -4.06
CA SER A 324 -0.44 -29.64 -5.51
C SER A 324 0.99 -29.81 -6.03
N SER A 325 1.62 -30.95 -5.73
CA SER A 325 3.05 -31.22 -6.02
C SER A 325 3.37 -31.43 -7.52
N ASN A 326 2.92 -30.54 -8.39
CA ASN A 326 3.41 -30.37 -9.76
C ASN A 326 3.92 -28.93 -9.91
N LEU A 327 5.12 -28.69 -9.38
CA LEU A 327 5.92 -27.50 -9.68
C LEU A 327 6.42 -27.59 -11.13
N TYR A 328 5.51 -27.59 -12.11
CA TYR A 328 5.91 -27.19 -13.45
C TYR A 328 6.23 -25.70 -13.38
N ASP A 329 7.50 -25.35 -13.57
CA ASP A 329 7.92 -23.96 -13.72
C ASP A 329 7.31 -23.41 -15.02
N CYS A 330 6.05 -22.98 -14.93
CA CYS A 330 5.28 -22.45 -16.06
C CYS A 330 5.91 -21.17 -16.64
N THR A 331 6.89 -20.57 -15.94
CA THR A 331 7.63 -19.40 -16.41
C THR A 331 8.61 -19.73 -17.53
N ARG A 332 8.90 -21.02 -17.76
CA ARG A 332 9.78 -21.51 -18.84
C ARG A 332 9.05 -22.09 -20.04
N THR A 333 7.71 -22.08 -20.06
CA THR A 333 6.99 -22.61 -21.22
C THR A 333 7.18 -21.68 -22.43
N PRO A 334 7.27 -22.23 -23.66
CA PRO A 334 7.44 -21.42 -24.86
C PRO A 334 6.35 -20.35 -25.03
N GLU A 335 5.10 -20.65 -24.65
CA GLU A 335 3.98 -19.72 -24.73
C GLU A 335 4.15 -18.55 -23.75
N PHE A 336 4.59 -18.83 -22.53
CA PHE A 336 4.84 -17.82 -21.49
C PHE A 336 5.98 -16.89 -21.92
N ILE A 337 7.10 -17.45 -22.38
CA ILE A 337 8.23 -16.67 -22.89
C ILE A 337 7.83 -15.84 -24.11
N ARG A 338 7.06 -16.40 -25.04
CA ARG A 338 6.57 -15.70 -26.22
C ARG A 338 5.71 -14.48 -25.86
N PHE A 339 4.83 -14.61 -24.86
CA PHE A 339 4.03 -13.50 -24.35
C PHE A 339 4.92 -12.33 -23.88
N TRP A 340 5.90 -12.61 -23.01
CA TRP A 340 6.77 -11.58 -22.45
C TRP A 340 7.73 -10.98 -23.48
N LYS A 341 8.29 -11.81 -24.37
CA LYS A 341 9.10 -11.33 -25.50
C LYS A 341 8.30 -10.37 -26.37
N GLN A 342 7.06 -10.72 -26.72
CA GLN A 342 6.20 -9.83 -27.49
C GLN A 342 5.88 -8.54 -26.72
N LYS A 343 5.61 -8.61 -25.42
CA LYS A 343 5.28 -7.44 -24.59
C LYS A 343 6.44 -6.44 -24.53
N LEU A 344 7.67 -6.92 -24.35
CA LEU A 344 8.89 -6.10 -24.25
C LEU A 344 9.35 -5.55 -25.61
N SER A 345 9.11 -6.26 -26.71
CA SER A 345 9.52 -5.85 -28.07
C SER A 345 8.45 -5.09 -28.86
N LYS A 346 7.17 -5.15 -28.46
CA LYS A 346 6.08 -4.49 -29.19
C LYS A 346 6.01 -3.00 -28.85
N ARG A 347 6.20 -2.17 -29.88
CA ARG A 347 6.01 -0.70 -29.81
C ARG A 347 4.53 -0.35 -29.57
N PHE A 348 4.24 0.68 -28.78
CA PHE A 348 2.85 1.09 -28.52
C PHE A 348 2.33 1.95 -29.68
N LEU A 349 1.08 1.75 -30.12
CA LEU A 349 0.50 2.51 -31.24
C LEU A 349 0.33 4.01 -30.95
N ALA A 350 0.31 4.44 -29.68
CA ALA A 350 0.26 5.86 -29.35
C ALA A 350 1.62 6.59 -29.47
N GLU A 351 2.74 5.88 -29.68
CA GLU A 351 4.05 6.49 -29.95
C GLU A 351 4.14 7.18 -31.32
N PHE A 352 3.10 7.08 -32.17
CA PHE A 352 2.99 7.88 -33.39
C PHE A 352 2.51 9.32 -33.14
N HIS A 353 2.11 9.66 -31.91
CA HIS A 353 1.86 11.04 -31.54
C HIS A 353 3.18 11.68 -31.09
N PRO A 354 3.54 12.86 -31.63
CA PRO A 354 4.73 13.56 -31.17
C PRO A 354 4.61 13.84 -29.68
N VAL A 355 5.61 13.40 -28.90
CA VAL A 355 5.67 13.71 -27.47
C VAL A 355 5.65 15.23 -27.34
N PRO A 356 4.70 15.80 -26.59
CA PRO A 356 4.62 17.25 -26.47
C PRO A 356 5.94 17.77 -25.90
N PRO A 357 6.40 18.96 -26.36
CA PRO A 357 7.67 19.53 -25.93
C PRO A 357 7.71 19.63 -24.40
N ILE A 358 8.92 19.53 -23.83
CA ILE A 358 9.13 19.65 -22.39
C ILE A 358 8.52 20.97 -21.93
N PRO A 359 7.48 20.95 -21.07
CA PRO A 359 6.87 22.18 -20.57
C PRO A 359 7.93 23.05 -19.88
N SER A 360 7.85 24.38 -20.05
CA SER A 360 8.71 25.31 -19.33
C SER A 360 8.47 25.30 -17.80
N ARG A 361 7.36 24.70 -17.37
CA ARG A 361 6.98 24.55 -15.95
C ARG A 361 7.77 23.41 -15.31
N ARG A 362 8.46 23.68 -14.20
CA ARG A 362 9.02 22.65 -13.32
C ARG A 362 7.95 22.10 -12.37
N LEU A 363 8.06 20.83 -12.01
CA LEU A 363 7.21 20.19 -10.99
C LEU A 363 7.83 20.20 -9.59
N THR A 364 9.09 20.63 -9.49
CA THR A 364 9.87 20.79 -8.25
C THR A 364 10.11 22.27 -7.93
N ASP A 365 10.14 22.60 -6.64
CA ASP A 365 10.45 23.95 -6.14
C ASP A 365 11.96 24.25 -6.13
N ARG A 366 12.82 23.26 -6.43
CA ARG A 366 14.29 23.39 -6.43
C ARG A 366 14.83 23.75 -7.82
N SER A 367 15.89 24.56 -7.84
CA SER A 367 16.47 25.19 -9.03
C SER A 367 17.05 24.20 -10.06
N SER A 368 17.68 23.10 -9.63
CA SER A 368 18.22 22.03 -10.51
C SER A 368 18.76 20.85 -9.69
N PHE A 369 18.78 19.65 -10.27
CA PHE A 369 19.51 18.51 -9.72
C PHE A 369 20.98 18.60 -10.11
N ASP A 370 21.87 18.82 -9.14
CA ASP A 370 23.30 18.92 -9.40
C ASP A 370 23.94 17.53 -9.42
N LEU A 371 24.49 17.13 -10.58
CA LEU A 371 25.13 15.84 -10.76
C LEU A 371 26.58 15.88 -10.25
N LEU A 372 26.75 15.74 -8.93
CA LEU A 372 28.06 15.71 -8.29
C LEU A 372 28.80 14.36 -8.47
N PRO A 373 30.13 14.32 -8.35
CA PRO A 373 30.88 13.07 -8.31
C PRO A 373 30.43 12.14 -7.18
N ILE A 374 30.44 10.84 -7.47
CA ILE A 374 30.12 9.77 -6.52
C ILE A 374 31.31 9.53 -5.60
N SER A 375 31.06 9.61 -4.30
CA SER A 375 32.06 9.35 -3.27
C SER A 375 32.10 7.87 -2.86
N VAL A 376 33.24 7.44 -2.32
CA VAL A 376 33.43 6.08 -1.78
C VAL A 376 32.50 5.81 -0.60
N SER A 377 32.20 6.83 0.21
CA SER A 377 31.30 6.73 1.37
C SER A 377 29.85 6.48 0.92
N GLU A 378 29.37 7.20 -0.10
CA GLU A 378 28.04 6.98 -0.68
C GLU A 378 27.93 5.59 -1.28
N LEU A 379 28.91 5.16 -2.08
CA LEU A 379 28.95 3.81 -2.64
C LEU A 379 28.92 2.75 -1.54
N ARG A 380 29.74 2.90 -0.49
CA ARG A 380 29.75 1.99 0.66
C ARG A 380 28.39 1.94 1.36
N SER A 381 27.71 3.07 1.50
CA SER A 381 26.38 3.11 2.10
C SER A 381 25.36 2.39 1.21
N ALA A 382 25.39 2.64 -0.10
CA ALA A 382 24.53 1.96 -1.08
C ALA A 382 24.67 0.43 -1.01
N LEU A 383 25.90 -0.07 -1.06
CA LEU A 383 26.15 -1.51 -0.99
C LEU A 383 25.74 -2.14 0.34
N LYS A 384 25.83 -1.41 1.46
CA LYS A 384 25.38 -1.91 2.77
C LYS A 384 23.87 -2.10 2.84
N ASP A 385 23.11 -1.21 2.21
CA ASP A 385 21.65 -1.30 2.19
C ASP A 385 21.16 -2.36 1.22
N MET A 386 21.95 -2.65 0.17
CA MET A 386 21.66 -3.70 -0.80
C MET A 386 22.00 -5.13 -0.32
N LYS A 387 22.56 -5.32 0.88
CA LYS A 387 22.98 -6.65 1.36
C LYS A 387 21.87 -7.69 1.31
N GLY A 388 22.22 -8.90 0.86
CA GLY A 388 21.27 -10.00 0.65
C GLY A 388 20.44 -9.92 -0.64
N CYS A 389 20.66 -8.91 -1.49
CA CYS A 389 20.07 -8.86 -2.82
C CYS A 389 20.67 -9.91 -3.76
N ALA A 390 19.83 -10.48 -4.64
CA ALA A 390 20.28 -11.43 -5.64
C ALA A 390 21.27 -10.80 -6.64
N ALA A 391 22.22 -11.59 -7.11
CA ALA A 391 23.18 -11.19 -8.14
C ALA A 391 22.52 -11.09 -9.54
N GLY A 392 23.10 -10.22 -10.37
CA GLY A 392 22.73 -10.04 -11.77
C GLY A 392 23.30 -11.13 -12.68
N VAL A 393 23.48 -10.82 -13.96
CA VAL A 393 24.11 -11.72 -14.94
C VAL A 393 25.61 -11.90 -14.69
N ASP A 394 26.22 -10.97 -13.95
CA ASP A 394 27.62 -10.93 -13.54
C ASP A 394 27.94 -11.85 -12.35
N CYS A 395 26.91 -12.41 -11.69
CA CYS A 395 27.04 -13.22 -10.47
C CYS A 395 27.71 -12.50 -9.28
N VAL A 396 27.88 -11.17 -9.34
CA VAL A 396 28.48 -10.35 -8.29
C VAL A 396 27.42 -9.91 -7.29
N THR A 397 27.69 -10.10 -6.00
CA THR A 397 26.84 -9.65 -4.89
C THR A 397 27.36 -8.32 -4.30
N PRO A 398 26.50 -7.58 -3.57
CA PRO A 398 26.94 -6.40 -2.82
C PRO A 398 28.05 -6.71 -1.81
N GLU A 399 28.03 -7.92 -1.23
CA GLU A 399 29.05 -8.42 -0.30
C GLU A 399 30.41 -8.58 -0.98
N ASP A 400 30.45 -9.09 -2.22
CA ASP A 400 31.68 -9.24 -3.00
C ASP A 400 32.31 -7.87 -3.30
N LEU A 401 31.49 -6.89 -3.69
CA LEU A 401 31.95 -5.51 -3.93
C LEU A 401 32.46 -4.84 -2.65
N LEU A 402 31.83 -5.09 -1.50
CA LEU A 402 32.27 -4.56 -0.20
C LEU A 402 33.61 -5.14 0.26
N GLN A 403 33.97 -6.34 -0.20
CA GLN A 403 35.27 -6.96 0.05
C GLN A 403 36.36 -6.48 -0.94
N SER A 404 35.96 -5.81 -2.01
CA SER A 404 36.82 -5.32 -3.09
C SER A 404 37.24 -3.84 -2.89
N SER A 405 38.09 -3.32 -3.79
CA SER A 405 38.57 -1.93 -3.74
C SER A 405 37.50 -0.92 -4.19
N LEU A 406 36.71 -0.40 -3.24
CA LEU A 406 35.63 0.56 -3.50
C LEU A 406 36.05 1.86 -4.26
N PRO A 407 37.25 2.45 -4.06
CA PRO A 407 37.66 3.64 -4.82
C PRO A 407 37.65 3.44 -6.33
N ILE A 408 38.05 2.26 -6.81
CA ILE A 408 38.11 1.93 -8.24
C ILE A 408 36.68 1.87 -8.82
N PHE A 409 35.75 1.26 -8.10
CA PHE A 409 34.34 1.22 -8.51
C PHE A 409 33.68 2.60 -8.50
N ALA A 410 33.99 3.44 -7.50
CA ALA A 410 33.49 4.82 -7.46
C ALA A 410 34.04 5.64 -8.64
N ALA A 411 35.33 5.49 -8.96
CA ALA A 411 35.92 6.10 -10.15
C ALA A 411 35.25 5.62 -11.43
N TYR A 412 35.04 4.32 -11.58
CA TYR A 412 34.37 3.74 -12.74
C TYR A 412 32.94 4.30 -12.92
N MET A 413 32.16 4.40 -11.84
CA MET A 413 30.83 5.04 -11.87
C MET A 413 30.88 6.50 -12.33
N ASN A 414 31.88 7.26 -11.89
CA ASN A 414 32.07 8.65 -12.32
C ASN A 414 32.42 8.74 -13.82
N ILE A 415 33.24 7.81 -14.35
CA ILE A 415 33.54 7.74 -15.78
C ILE A 415 32.27 7.43 -16.60
N LEU A 416 31.43 6.49 -16.15
CA LEU A 416 30.15 6.16 -16.80
C LEU A 416 29.22 7.38 -16.88
N LEU A 417 29.13 8.16 -15.79
CA LEU A 417 28.34 9.39 -15.74
C LEU A 417 28.92 10.48 -16.63
N ALA A 418 30.24 10.68 -16.61
CA ALA A 418 30.92 11.68 -17.45
C ALA A 418 30.72 11.39 -18.95
N ALA A 419 30.75 10.12 -19.34
CA ALA A 419 30.49 9.66 -20.70
C ALA A 419 29.00 9.70 -21.10
N ALA A 420 28.10 9.88 -20.12
CA ALA A 420 26.66 9.71 -20.24
C ALA A 420 26.29 8.40 -20.95
N HIS A 421 26.96 7.30 -20.60
CA HIS A 421 26.86 6.04 -21.31
C HIS A 421 27.00 4.84 -20.38
N ILE A 422 26.23 3.79 -20.65
CA ILE A 422 26.31 2.51 -19.95
C ILE A 422 26.62 1.42 -20.97
N PRO A 423 27.75 0.71 -20.79
CA PRO A 423 28.09 -0.42 -21.64
C PRO A 423 26.97 -1.46 -21.69
N PRO A 424 26.60 -2.01 -22.86
CA PRO A 424 25.51 -2.97 -23.00
C PRO A 424 25.63 -4.18 -22.08
N ARG A 425 26.85 -4.68 -21.82
CA ARG A 425 27.09 -5.79 -20.89
C ARG A 425 26.71 -5.46 -19.45
N LEU A 426 27.02 -4.26 -18.99
CA LEU A 426 26.63 -3.77 -17.67
C LEU A 426 25.15 -3.36 -17.61
N ASN A 427 24.53 -3.16 -18.77
CA ASN A 427 23.12 -2.81 -18.90
C ASN A 427 22.21 -4.01 -19.27
N THR A 428 22.71 -5.23 -19.09
CA THR A 428 21.97 -6.48 -19.33
C THR A 428 21.38 -7.01 -18.02
N ALA A 429 20.05 -7.04 -17.89
CA ALA A 429 19.37 -7.50 -16.68
C ALA A 429 18.97 -8.99 -16.77
N ARG A 430 19.06 -9.71 -15.66
CA ARG A 430 18.47 -11.05 -15.52
C ARG A 430 17.01 -10.93 -15.08
N VAL A 431 16.10 -11.56 -15.81
CA VAL A 431 14.66 -11.50 -15.51
C VAL A 431 14.24 -12.66 -14.61
N SER A 432 13.42 -12.35 -13.61
CA SER A 432 12.73 -13.32 -12.75
C SER A 432 11.25 -12.98 -12.68
N PHE A 433 10.38 -13.99 -12.72
CA PHE A 433 8.93 -13.80 -12.64
C PHE A 433 8.40 -14.17 -11.25
N VAL A 434 7.58 -13.30 -10.66
CA VAL A 434 6.98 -13.52 -9.33
C VAL A 434 5.46 -13.47 -9.46
N PRO A 435 4.70 -14.48 -8.97
CA PRO A 435 3.25 -14.45 -8.97
C PRO A 435 2.70 -13.25 -8.17
N ARG A 436 1.73 -12.52 -8.73
CA ARG A 436 1.00 -11.44 -8.01
C ARG A 436 -0.10 -11.97 -7.10
N SER A 437 -0.61 -13.16 -7.39
CA SER A 437 -1.66 -13.82 -6.63
C SER A 437 -1.26 -15.25 -6.28
N ASP A 438 -1.96 -15.86 -5.31
CA ASP A 438 -1.68 -17.24 -4.89
C ASP A 438 -1.96 -18.27 -5.99
N HIS A 439 -2.78 -17.92 -6.99
CA HIS A 439 -3.20 -18.79 -8.10
C HIS A 439 -3.15 -18.04 -9.44
N PRO A 440 -1.96 -17.79 -10.01
CA PRO A 440 -1.84 -17.13 -11.30
C PRO A 440 -2.39 -18.04 -12.42
N SER A 441 -3.24 -17.49 -13.29
CA SER A 441 -3.87 -18.25 -14.38
C SER A 441 -3.34 -17.82 -15.76
N SER A 442 -2.81 -16.61 -15.86
CA SER A 442 -2.28 -16.01 -17.08
C SER A 442 -0.85 -15.51 -16.90
N PRO A 443 -0.05 -15.38 -17.97
CA PRO A 443 1.28 -14.77 -17.88
C PRO A 443 1.28 -13.33 -17.31
N SER A 444 0.19 -12.58 -17.47
CA SER A 444 -0.01 -11.24 -16.91
C SER A 444 -0.22 -11.20 -15.39
N ASP A 445 -0.51 -12.35 -14.78
CA ASP A 445 -0.60 -12.48 -13.31
C ASP A 445 0.78 -12.60 -12.66
N TYR A 446 1.85 -12.64 -13.47
CA TYR A 446 3.23 -12.56 -13.01
C TYR A 446 3.76 -11.14 -13.12
N GLN A 447 4.54 -10.77 -12.12
CA GLN A 447 5.33 -9.56 -12.06
C GLN A 447 6.73 -9.85 -12.59
N LEU A 448 7.19 -9.06 -13.55
CA LEU A 448 8.53 -9.16 -14.11
C LEU A 448 9.51 -8.37 -13.24
N ILE A 449 10.50 -9.05 -12.66
CA ILE A 449 11.59 -8.42 -11.89
C ILE A 449 12.88 -8.50 -12.70
N SER A 450 13.45 -7.35 -13.01
CA SER A 450 14.72 -7.17 -13.72
C SER A 450 15.85 -6.94 -12.72
N ILE A 451 16.80 -7.87 -12.68
CA ILE A 451 17.96 -7.84 -11.80
C ILE A 451 19.17 -7.38 -12.60
N SER A 452 19.42 -6.06 -12.58
CA SER A 452 20.61 -5.43 -13.17
C SER A 452 21.90 -5.85 -12.43
N PRO A 453 23.08 -5.77 -13.08
CA PRO A 453 24.38 -5.96 -12.44
C PRO A 453 24.55 -5.13 -11.15
N CYS A 454 25.33 -5.65 -10.19
CA CYS A 454 25.38 -5.04 -8.86
C CYS A 454 25.96 -3.62 -8.88
N ILE A 455 26.98 -3.37 -9.71
CA ILE A 455 27.60 -2.05 -9.89
C ILE A 455 26.56 -1.04 -10.40
N LEU A 456 25.76 -1.41 -11.41
CA LEU A 456 24.74 -0.52 -11.96
C LEU A 456 23.65 -0.20 -10.94
N ARG A 457 23.17 -1.19 -10.18
CA ARG A 457 22.18 -0.95 -9.12
C ARG A 457 22.73 -0.05 -8.02
N ALA A 458 24.01 -0.19 -7.65
CA ALA A 458 24.63 0.67 -6.65
C ALA A 458 24.77 2.12 -7.14
N LEU A 459 25.10 2.33 -8.42
CA LEU A 459 25.07 3.65 -9.06
C LEU A 459 23.65 4.25 -9.01
N HIS A 460 22.65 3.49 -9.43
CA HIS A 460 21.25 3.91 -9.43
C HIS A 460 20.70 4.18 -8.02
N GLU A 461 21.12 3.43 -7.01
CA GLU A 461 20.80 3.67 -5.60
C GLU A 461 21.35 5.02 -5.10
N VAL A 462 22.59 5.37 -5.48
CA VAL A 462 23.17 6.69 -5.13
C VAL A 462 22.40 7.82 -5.81
N LEU A 463 22.09 7.67 -7.10
CA LEU A 463 21.32 8.66 -7.86
C LEU A 463 19.91 8.84 -7.29
N GLU A 464 19.22 7.74 -6.99
CA GLU A 464 17.88 7.75 -6.38
C GLU A 464 17.90 8.56 -5.09
N ARG A 465 18.83 8.30 -4.16
CA ARG A 465 18.87 8.99 -2.86
C ARG A 465 19.07 10.49 -2.99
N ARG A 466 19.96 10.90 -3.89
CA ARG A 466 20.21 12.32 -4.16
C ARG A 466 18.95 12.97 -4.72
N TRP A 467 18.27 12.30 -5.65
CA TRP A 467 17.15 12.86 -6.39
C TRP A 467 15.82 12.80 -5.62
N THR A 468 15.64 11.84 -4.72
CA THR A 468 14.46 11.71 -3.86
C THR A 468 14.25 12.95 -2.99
N SER A 469 15.32 13.70 -2.67
CA SER A 469 15.21 14.98 -1.95
C SER A 469 14.48 16.11 -2.71
N PHE A 470 14.20 15.93 -4.01
CA PHE A 470 13.51 16.89 -4.87
C PHE A 470 11.99 16.69 -4.91
N PHE A 471 11.48 15.60 -4.33
CA PHE A 471 10.04 15.34 -4.26
C PHE A 471 9.41 16.12 -3.11
N VAL A 472 8.40 16.92 -3.46
CA VAL A 472 7.62 17.68 -2.48
C VAL A 472 6.57 16.76 -1.86
N ALA A 473 6.58 16.63 -0.53
CA ALA A 473 5.66 15.77 0.22
C ALA A 473 4.16 16.11 0.05
N ASN A 474 3.83 17.26 -0.53
CA ASN A 474 2.46 17.78 -0.63
C ASN A 474 1.62 17.18 -1.76
N ARG A 475 2.15 16.20 -2.51
CA ARG A 475 1.50 15.64 -3.70
C ARG A 475 0.71 14.34 -3.48
N LEU A 476 0.64 13.86 -2.23
CA LEU A 476 -0.15 12.69 -1.82
C LEU A 476 0.15 11.42 -2.65
N GLN A 477 1.42 11.27 -3.04
CA GLN A 477 1.95 10.11 -3.75
C GLN A 477 2.86 9.32 -2.81
N PHE A 478 2.48 8.07 -2.52
CA PHE A 478 3.07 7.23 -1.47
C PHE A 478 3.96 6.14 -2.07
N THR A 479 5.04 6.55 -2.71
CA THR A 479 5.83 5.71 -3.63
C THR A 479 6.68 4.62 -2.98
N PHE A 480 7.38 4.91 -1.89
CA PHE A 480 8.50 4.06 -1.46
C PHE A 480 8.07 2.95 -0.49
N LEU A 481 6.77 2.80 -0.25
CA LEU A 481 6.17 1.76 0.60
C LEU A 481 6.83 1.64 1.97
N LYS A 482 7.37 2.74 2.51
CA LYS A 482 7.72 2.77 3.92
C LYS A 482 6.44 2.48 4.69
N SER A 483 6.52 1.63 5.72
CA SER A 483 5.31 1.22 6.45
C SER A 483 4.49 2.40 7.00
N SER A 484 5.14 3.55 7.24
CA SER A 484 4.50 4.81 7.58
C SER A 484 3.73 5.41 6.40
N GLU A 485 4.28 5.44 5.19
CA GLU A 485 3.64 5.97 3.97
C GLU A 485 2.37 5.17 3.61
N CYS A 486 2.42 3.83 3.69
CA CYS A 486 1.22 3.00 3.48
C CYS A 486 0.14 3.30 4.53
N PHE A 487 0.56 3.54 5.77
CA PHE A 487 -0.37 3.92 6.84
C PHE A 487 -0.97 5.31 6.58
N GLU A 488 -0.16 6.28 6.16
CA GLU A 488 -0.61 7.63 5.81
C GLU A 488 -1.64 7.60 4.68
N ALA A 489 -1.35 6.89 3.58
CA ALA A 489 -2.26 6.74 2.44
C ALA A 489 -3.60 6.12 2.85
N THR A 490 -3.56 5.00 3.58
CA THR A 490 -4.77 4.28 3.99
C THR A 490 -5.55 5.02 5.08
N ALA A 491 -4.87 5.74 5.97
CA ALA A 491 -5.50 6.60 6.97
C ALA A 491 -6.18 7.82 6.32
N LEU A 492 -5.54 8.43 5.32
CA LEU A 492 -6.08 9.54 4.56
C LEU A 492 -7.34 9.13 3.80
N LEU A 493 -7.30 8.03 3.03
CA LEU A 493 -8.48 7.50 2.35
C LEU A 493 -9.61 7.20 3.35
N HIS A 494 -9.27 6.61 4.50
CA HIS A 494 -10.26 6.35 5.55
C HIS A 494 -10.90 7.64 6.07
N ALA A 495 -10.10 8.67 6.34
CA ALA A 495 -10.56 9.95 6.83
C ALA A 495 -11.45 10.68 5.82
N ILE A 496 -11.12 10.64 4.52
CA ILE A 496 -11.92 11.23 3.45
C ILE A 496 -13.31 10.57 3.40
N LEU A 497 -13.36 9.24 3.31
CA LEU A 497 -14.62 8.49 3.23
C LEU A 497 -15.49 8.71 4.49
N ARG A 498 -14.88 8.68 5.69
CA ARG A 498 -15.57 8.96 6.95
C ARG A 498 -16.06 10.39 7.03
N HIS A 499 -15.24 11.35 6.59
CA HIS A 499 -15.59 12.76 6.56
C HIS A 499 -16.82 13.00 5.69
N ALA A 500 -16.80 12.55 4.42
CA ALA A 500 -17.92 12.70 3.48
C ALA A 500 -19.27 12.25 4.08
N HIS A 501 -19.28 11.09 4.75
CA HIS A 501 -20.48 10.60 5.44
C HIS A 501 -20.88 11.45 6.67
N SER A 502 -19.92 11.87 7.48
CA SER A 502 -20.19 12.61 8.72
C SER A 502 -20.59 14.07 8.47
N SER A 503 -19.99 14.72 7.47
CA SER A 503 -20.26 16.11 7.09
C SER A 503 -21.36 16.23 6.02
N LEU A 504 -21.91 15.09 5.58
CA LEU A 504 -22.95 15.00 4.55
C LEU A 504 -22.56 15.74 3.25
N ARG A 505 -21.29 15.60 2.87
CA ARG A 505 -20.72 16.11 1.61
C ARG A 505 -20.79 15.03 0.55
N SER A 506 -21.14 15.40 -0.68
CA SER A 506 -21.03 14.50 -1.82
C SER A 506 -19.56 14.22 -2.11
N LEU A 507 -19.25 13.01 -2.54
CA LEU A 507 -17.90 12.58 -2.90
C LEU A 507 -18.01 11.56 -4.02
N SER A 508 -17.33 11.81 -5.13
CA SER A 508 -17.21 10.85 -6.22
C SER A 508 -15.75 10.46 -6.35
N PHE A 509 -15.49 9.15 -6.43
CA PHE A 509 -14.13 8.65 -6.57
C PHE A 509 -14.03 7.46 -7.51
N ALA A 510 -12.85 7.30 -8.11
CA ALA A 510 -12.53 6.18 -8.99
C ALA A 510 -11.17 5.60 -8.63
N TYR A 511 -11.09 4.27 -8.54
CA TYR A 511 -9.86 3.51 -8.41
C TYR A 511 -9.41 3.07 -9.80
N ILE A 512 -8.19 3.47 -10.17
CA ILE A 512 -7.62 3.39 -11.50
C ILE A 512 -6.23 2.73 -11.38
N PRO A 513 -6.17 1.39 -11.44
CA PRO A 513 -4.91 0.68 -11.53
C PRO A 513 -4.34 0.77 -12.95
N LEU A 514 -3.03 0.95 -13.04
CA LEU A 514 -2.29 1.03 -14.30
C LEU A 514 -1.84 -0.37 -14.74
N SER A 515 -2.17 -0.74 -15.97
CA SER A 515 -1.81 -2.03 -16.54
C SER A 515 -0.31 -2.11 -16.83
N MET A 516 0.43 -2.91 -16.05
CA MET A 516 1.85 -3.21 -16.31
C MET A 516 2.68 -1.92 -16.50
N ALA A 517 2.59 -1.00 -15.54
CA ALA A 517 3.12 0.35 -15.67
C ALA A 517 4.64 0.36 -15.95
N PHE A 518 5.39 -0.49 -15.24
CA PHE A 518 6.82 -0.67 -15.44
C PHE A 518 7.14 -1.12 -16.86
N GLU A 519 6.39 -2.05 -17.43
CA GLU A 519 6.69 -2.64 -18.74
C GLU A 519 6.12 -1.86 -19.93
N SER A 520 5.30 -0.84 -19.67
CA SER A 520 4.56 -0.10 -20.71
C SER A 520 5.04 1.35 -20.90
N LEU A 521 5.72 1.93 -19.90
CA LEU A 521 6.16 3.33 -19.92
C LEU A 521 7.05 3.66 -21.14
N SER A 522 6.77 4.75 -21.86
CA SER A 522 7.62 5.19 -22.98
C SER A 522 8.97 5.74 -22.52
N HIS A 523 10.05 5.42 -23.24
CA HIS A 523 11.40 5.94 -22.97
C HIS A 523 11.51 7.46 -23.20
N ASP A 524 10.75 8.03 -24.12
CA ASP A 524 10.72 9.48 -24.31
C ASP A 524 10.10 10.20 -23.09
N VAL A 525 9.10 9.58 -22.49
CA VAL A 525 8.40 10.10 -21.31
C VAL A 525 9.29 9.99 -20.08
N VAL A 526 10.11 8.94 -19.96
CA VAL A 526 11.15 8.83 -18.94
C VAL A 526 12.07 10.07 -18.94
N VAL A 527 12.60 10.43 -20.12
CA VAL A 527 13.51 11.58 -20.26
C VAL A 527 12.76 12.90 -20.01
N ARG A 528 11.52 13.02 -20.49
CA ARG A 528 10.67 14.20 -20.26
C ARG A 528 10.34 14.40 -18.78
N SER A 529 9.95 13.35 -18.06
CA SER A 529 9.64 13.42 -16.63
C SER A 529 10.89 13.74 -15.82
N ALA A 530 12.05 13.16 -16.16
CA ALA A 530 13.34 13.52 -15.56
C ALA A 530 13.66 15.02 -15.75
N ALA A 531 13.43 15.58 -16.93
CA ALA A 531 13.67 17.00 -17.20
C ALA A 531 12.75 17.92 -16.38
N LEU A 532 11.47 17.56 -16.24
CA LEU A 532 10.50 18.29 -15.40
C LEU A 532 10.89 18.33 -13.91
N TYR A 533 11.67 17.34 -13.49
CA TYR A 533 12.24 17.19 -12.14
C TYR A 533 13.68 17.70 -12.04
N GLY A 534 14.13 18.49 -13.02
CA GLY A 534 15.36 19.27 -12.95
C GLY A 534 16.64 18.51 -13.30
N ALA A 535 16.55 17.35 -13.96
CA ALA A 535 17.72 16.63 -14.46
C ALA A 535 18.55 17.50 -15.42
N PRO A 536 19.89 17.56 -15.26
CA PRO A 536 20.78 18.23 -16.19
C PRO A 536 20.89 17.45 -17.51
N SER A 537 21.34 18.12 -18.58
CA SER A 537 21.50 17.53 -19.92
C SER A 537 22.34 16.25 -19.90
N LEU A 538 23.41 16.21 -19.11
CA LEU A 538 24.27 15.04 -18.97
C LEU A 538 23.50 13.82 -18.42
N LEU A 539 22.65 14.02 -17.40
CA LEU A 539 21.82 12.97 -16.83
C LEU A 539 20.69 12.53 -17.79
N LEU A 540 20.11 13.46 -18.55
CA LEU A 540 19.12 13.14 -19.58
C LEU A 540 19.72 12.28 -20.70
N ASN A 541 20.95 12.59 -21.12
CA ASN A 541 21.70 11.80 -22.10
C ASN A 541 22.05 10.42 -21.53
N TYR A 542 22.46 10.34 -20.27
CA TYR A 542 22.70 9.08 -19.56
C TYR A 542 21.43 8.20 -19.53
N LEU A 543 20.27 8.76 -19.15
CA LEU A 543 19.01 8.02 -19.11
C LEU A 543 18.59 7.53 -20.50
N ARG A 544 18.74 8.37 -21.53
CA ARG A 544 18.49 7.96 -22.92
C ARG A 544 19.40 6.81 -23.34
N SER A 545 20.72 6.94 -23.12
CA SER A 545 21.68 5.87 -23.40
C SER A 545 21.35 4.60 -22.61
N SER A 546 20.90 4.72 -21.36
CA SER A 546 20.50 3.58 -20.51
C SER A 546 19.29 2.85 -21.07
N CYS A 547 18.30 3.57 -21.60
CA CYS A 547 17.17 2.96 -22.31
C CYS A 547 17.62 2.29 -23.62
N ASP A 548 18.51 2.93 -24.38
CA ASP A 548 18.95 2.47 -25.70
C ASP A 548 19.85 1.22 -25.65
N THR A 549 20.73 1.10 -24.66
CA THR A 549 21.64 -0.04 -24.50
C THR A 549 21.06 -1.16 -23.64
N ALA A 550 19.84 -1.00 -23.14
CA ALA A 550 19.19 -1.98 -22.27
C ALA A 550 18.98 -3.33 -22.96
N SER A 551 19.20 -4.41 -22.20
CA SER A 551 18.78 -5.75 -22.62
C SER A 551 18.31 -6.58 -21.42
N SER A 552 17.58 -7.66 -21.68
CA SER A 552 17.00 -8.52 -20.65
C SER A 552 17.11 -10.00 -21.06
N ILE A 553 17.65 -10.82 -20.15
CA ILE A 553 17.76 -12.27 -20.34
C ILE A 553 16.60 -12.95 -19.62
N LEU A 554 15.76 -13.64 -20.39
CA LEU A 554 14.62 -14.42 -19.89
C LEU A 554 15.08 -15.78 -19.30
N PRO A 555 14.23 -16.47 -18.52
CA PRO A 555 14.59 -17.74 -17.84
C PRO A 555 15.04 -18.88 -18.77
N ASP A 556 14.67 -18.83 -20.05
CA ASP A 556 15.09 -19.79 -21.08
C ASP A 556 16.43 -19.43 -21.75
N GLY A 557 17.04 -18.31 -21.34
CA GLY A 557 18.26 -17.77 -21.94
C GLY A 557 18.02 -16.81 -23.12
N THR A 558 16.76 -16.58 -23.53
CA THR A 558 16.45 -15.66 -24.62
C THR A 558 16.81 -14.23 -24.22
N CYS A 559 17.65 -13.57 -25.01
CA CYS A 559 17.96 -12.15 -24.86
C CYS A 559 16.93 -11.30 -25.62
N VAL A 560 16.37 -10.29 -24.95
CA VAL A 560 15.38 -9.36 -25.50
C VAL A 560 15.84 -7.93 -25.27
N LYS A 561 15.77 -7.10 -26.32
CA LYS A 561 15.94 -5.65 -26.22
C LYS A 561 14.56 -5.01 -25.94
N PRO A 562 14.33 -4.43 -24.74
CA PRO A 562 13.10 -3.71 -24.46
C PRO A 562 13.04 -2.42 -25.29
N VAL A 563 11.93 -2.18 -25.98
CA VAL A 563 11.69 -0.92 -26.73
C VAL A 563 10.91 0.12 -25.92
N ARG A 564 10.44 -0.29 -24.74
CA ARG A 564 9.72 0.52 -23.77
C ARG A 564 9.82 -0.14 -22.40
N GLY A 565 9.34 0.57 -21.39
CA GLY A 565 9.31 0.15 -20.02
C GLY A 565 10.63 0.44 -19.30
N VAL A 566 10.55 0.36 -17.98
CA VAL A 566 11.61 0.61 -17.02
C VAL A 566 11.75 -0.59 -16.08
N ARG A 567 12.92 -0.76 -15.46
CA ARG A 567 13.25 -2.00 -14.76
C ARG A 567 12.70 -2.02 -13.34
N GLN A 568 11.72 -2.88 -13.11
CA GLN A 568 11.27 -3.21 -11.77
C GLN A 568 12.30 -4.10 -11.06
N GLY A 569 12.89 -3.64 -9.95
CA GLY A 569 13.98 -4.33 -9.25
C GLY A 569 15.31 -3.56 -9.23
N ASP A 570 15.33 -2.40 -9.88
CA ASP A 570 16.44 -1.46 -9.90
C ASP A 570 16.00 -0.12 -9.26
N PRO A 571 16.80 0.51 -8.38
CA PRO A 571 16.33 1.58 -7.50
C PRO A 571 15.86 2.86 -8.19
N LEU A 572 16.49 3.23 -9.32
CA LEU A 572 16.24 4.52 -9.97
C LEU A 572 14.89 4.55 -10.72
N TRP A 573 14.49 3.43 -11.31
CA TRP A 573 13.35 3.38 -12.22
C TRP A 573 11.98 3.57 -11.55
N PRO A 574 11.69 3.02 -10.35
CA PRO A 574 10.48 3.36 -9.59
C PRO A 574 10.35 4.86 -9.28
N LEU A 575 11.48 5.55 -9.07
CA LEU A 575 11.52 6.99 -8.86
C LEU A 575 11.06 7.73 -10.11
N ILE A 576 11.58 7.36 -11.27
CA ILE A 576 11.17 7.94 -12.56
C ILE A 576 9.69 7.68 -12.85
N LEU A 577 9.19 6.46 -12.62
CA LEU A 577 7.76 6.14 -12.80
C LEU A 577 6.88 7.03 -11.90
N THR A 578 7.36 7.30 -10.68
CA THR A 578 6.71 8.22 -9.74
C THR A 578 6.64 9.64 -10.29
N MET A 579 7.74 10.16 -10.84
CA MET A 579 7.76 11.48 -11.52
C MET A 579 6.76 11.54 -12.66
N THR A 580 6.67 10.47 -13.46
CA THR A 580 5.70 10.39 -14.56
C THR A 580 4.27 10.40 -14.06
N ILE A 581 3.96 9.69 -12.97
CA ILE A 581 2.60 9.69 -12.41
C ILE A 581 2.25 11.07 -11.84
N ASP A 582 3.18 11.76 -11.18
CA ASP A 582 2.93 13.12 -10.72
C ASP A 582 2.67 14.08 -11.88
N GLN A 583 3.41 13.92 -12.98
CA GLN A 583 3.16 14.64 -14.21
C GLN A 583 1.74 14.35 -14.75
N ILE A 584 1.35 13.08 -14.82
CA ILE A 584 0.00 12.67 -15.24
C ILE A 584 -1.05 13.33 -14.35
N LEU A 585 -0.90 13.29 -13.03
CA LEU A 585 -1.85 13.88 -12.09
C LEU A 585 -1.92 15.41 -12.21
N SER A 586 -0.78 16.06 -12.47
CA SER A 586 -0.71 17.51 -12.72
C SER A 586 -1.45 17.91 -14.00
N ASP A 587 -1.44 17.04 -15.02
CA ASP A 587 -2.15 17.22 -16.29
C ASP A 587 -3.62 16.75 -16.20
N SER A 588 -4.01 16.05 -15.12
CA SER A 588 -5.34 15.47 -14.89
C SER A 588 -6.28 16.39 -14.11
N ARG A 589 -6.37 17.67 -14.48
CA ARG A 589 -7.30 18.64 -13.85
C ARG A 589 -7.22 18.66 -12.30
N PRO A 590 -6.07 19.06 -11.73
CA PRO A 590 -5.90 19.14 -10.28
C PRO A 590 -6.82 20.17 -9.61
N ASP A 591 -7.39 21.10 -10.38
CA ASP A 591 -8.42 22.05 -9.96
C ASP A 591 -9.73 21.38 -9.53
N LEU A 592 -10.04 20.22 -10.09
CA LEU A 592 -11.24 19.44 -9.78
C LEU A 592 -10.91 18.46 -8.65
N ALA A 593 -11.03 18.90 -7.40
CA ALA A 593 -10.63 18.13 -6.22
C ALA A 593 -11.76 18.00 -5.21
N PHE A 594 -11.67 17.01 -4.32
CA PHE A 594 -12.55 16.90 -3.18
C PHE A 594 -12.18 17.97 -2.13
N SER A 595 -13.18 18.72 -1.67
CA SER A 595 -12.99 19.79 -0.70
C SER A 595 -12.88 19.24 0.73
N SER A 596 -11.66 19.09 1.26
CA SER A 596 -11.43 18.70 2.66
C SER A 596 -11.17 19.92 3.56
N PRO A 597 -11.37 19.81 4.90
CA PRO A 597 -11.01 20.88 5.84
C PRO A 597 -9.53 21.30 5.81
N ALA A 598 -8.65 20.43 5.30
CA ALA A 598 -7.20 20.68 5.22
C ALA A 598 -6.74 21.18 3.83
N GLY A 599 -7.68 21.43 2.93
CA GLY A 599 -7.42 21.83 1.55
C GLY A 599 -7.95 20.83 0.51
N PRO A 600 -7.81 21.13 -0.79
CA PRO A 600 -8.27 20.27 -1.86
C PRO A 600 -7.47 18.97 -1.92
N ILE A 601 -8.17 17.85 -2.10
CA ILE A 601 -7.57 16.52 -2.30
C ILE A 601 -8.02 16.00 -3.67
N GLY A 602 -7.12 16.06 -4.66
CA GLY A 602 -7.42 15.67 -6.02
C GLY A 602 -7.23 14.18 -6.29
N ALA A 603 -6.18 13.58 -5.73
CA ALA A 603 -5.85 12.18 -5.91
C ALA A 603 -5.06 11.63 -4.73
N ILE A 604 -5.09 10.32 -4.56
CA ILE A 604 -4.15 9.55 -3.75
C ILE A 604 -3.50 8.56 -4.71
N ALA A 605 -2.17 8.57 -4.81
CA ALA A 605 -1.47 7.70 -5.74
C ALA A 605 -0.41 6.84 -5.05
N HIS A 606 -0.25 5.64 -5.58
CA HIS A 606 0.87 4.75 -5.40
C HIS A 606 1.38 4.35 -6.79
N THR A 607 2.61 3.84 -6.92
CA THR A 607 3.37 3.69 -8.19
C THR A 607 2.61 3.12 -9.39
N ASP A 608 1.56 2.34 -9.18
CA ASP A 608 0.73 1.73 -10.21
C ASP A 608 -0.77 1.78 -9.87
N GLU A 609 -1.17 2.42 -8.76
CA GLU A 609 -2.54 2.50 -8.28
C GLU A 609 -2.93 3.97 -8.02
N ILE A 610 -3.96 4.48 -8.68
CA ILE A 610 -4.42 5.87 -8.52
C ILE A 610 -5.86 5.88 -8.03
N ILE A 611 -6.16 6.67 -7.01
CA ILE A 611 -7.52 7.01 -6.59
C ILE A 611 -7.78 8.47 -6.94
N LEU A 612 -8.67 8.72 -7.89
CA LEU A 612 -9.13 10.06 -8.25
C LEU A 612 -10.33 10.45 -7.40
N LEU A 613 -10.36 11.70 -6.93
CA LEU A 613 -11.36 12.24 -6.01
C LEU A 613 -11.91 13.57 -6.55
N ALA A 614 -13.23 13.74 -6.48
CA ALA A 614 -13.92 14.99 -6.84
C ALA A 614 -15.20 15.20 -5.99
N ASP A 615 -15.70 16.43 -5.93
CA ASP A 615 -16.92 16.78 -5.19
C ASP A 615 -18.21 16.39 -5.95
N SER A 616 -18.15 16.21 -7.27
CA SER A 616 -19.30 15.80 -8.10
C SER A 616 -18.96 14.74 -9.14
N ASP A 617 -20.00 14.09 -9.67
CA ASP A 617 -19.88 13.07 -10.71
C ASP A 617 -19.34 13.65 -12.02
N GLU A 618 -19.82 14.83 -12.43
CA GLU A 618 -19.37 15.49 -13.66
C GLU A 618 -17.88 15.84 -13.58
N GLN A 619 -17.44 16.34 -12.42
CA GLN A 619 -16.04 16.67 -12.18
C GLN A 619 -15.16 15.41 -12.22
N LEU A 620 -15.62 14.31 -11.63
CA LEU A 620 -14.87 13.04 -11.67
C LEU A 620 -14.74 12.52 -13.11
N GLN A 621 -15.79 12.59 -13.93
CA GLN A 621 -15.72 12.14 -15.32
C GLN A 621 -14.73 12.99 -16.14
N MET A 622 -14.79 14.33 -16.03
CA MET A 622 -13.83 15.22 -16.69
C MET A 622 -12.38 14.91 -16.27
N LYS A 623 -12.19 14.58 -14.99
CA LYS A 623 -10.89 14.21 -14.44
C LYS A 623 -10.39 12.87 -14.97
N LEU A 624 -11.28 11.87 -15.04
CA LEU A 624 -10.99 10.55 -15.62
C LEU A 624 -10.59 10.66 -17.09
N ASP A 625 -11.31 11.45 -17.87
CA ASP A 625 -11.01 11.65 -19.30
C ASP A 625 -9.63 12.30 -19.50
N SER A 626 -9.32 13.32 -18.70
CA SER A 626 -8.01 14.00 -18.73
C SER A 626 -6.88 13.07 -18.29
N CYS A 627 -7.11 12.28 -17.23
CA CYS A 627 -6.16 11.30 -16.73
C CYS A 627 -5.89 10.19 -17.75
N HIS A 628 -6.94 9.69 -18.39
CA HIS A 628 -6.83 8.71 -19.46
C HIS A 628 -6.01 9.23 -20.65
N ALA A 629 -6.24 10.48 -21.07
CA ALA A 629 -5.48 11.12 -22.14
C ALA A 629 -3.99 11.25 -21.76
N ALA A 630 -3.69 11.72 -20.54
CA ALA A 630 -2.32 11.85 -20.04
C ALA A 630 -1.61 10.48 -19.91
N CYS A 631 -2.29 9.44 -19.42
CA CYS A 631 -1.76 8.07 -19.38
C CYS A 631 -1.42 7.57 -20.79
N SER A 632 -2.30 7.81 -21.76
CA SER A 632 -2.10 7.37 -23.14
C SER A 632 -0.87 8.02 -23.77
N LEU A 633 -0.63 9.31 -23.51
CA LEU A 633 0.59 10.02 -23.93
C LEU A 633 1.85 9.48 -23.25
N ALA A 634 1.73 8.95 -22.03
CA ALA A 634 2.83 8.31 -21.32
C ALA A 634 3.17 6.88 -21.82
N GLY A 635 2.35 6.32 -22.72
CA GLY A 635 2.41 4.90 -23.09
C GLY A 635 1.77 3.97 -22.04
N LEU A 636 1.10 4.52 -21.04
CA LEU A 636 0.42 3.79 -19.98
C LEU A 636 -1.05 3.53 -20.36
N SER A 637 -1.61 2.46 -19.80
CA SER A 637 -3.01 2.09 -20.02
C SER A 637 -3.69 1.78 -18.71
N ILE A 638 -4.93 2.25 -18.58
CA ILE A 638 -5.80 1.98 -17.43
C ILE A 638 -6.36 0.55 -17.56
N ASP A 639 -6.24 -0.25 -16.50
CA ASP A 639 -6.87 -1.58 -16.40
C ASP A 639 -8.37 -1.41 -16.09
N THR A 640 -9.21 -1.41 -17.13
CA THR A 640 -10.65 -1.19 -16.99
C THR A 640 -11.36 -2.29 -16.22
N ASP A 641 -10.83 -3.52 -16.23
CA ASP A 641 -11.44 -4.68 -15.57
C ASP A 641 -11.27 -4.62 -14.05
N LYS A 642 -10.13 -4.11 -13.59
CA LYS A 642 -9.87 -3.87 -12.16
C LYS A 642 -10.30 -2.48 -11.68
N SER A 643 -10.56 -1.56 -12.60
CA SER A 643 -11.03 -0.22 -12.26
C SER A 643 -12.46 -0.26 -11.70
N PHE A 644 -12.73 0.59 -10.73
CA PHE A 644 -14.08 0.80 -10.22
C PHE A 644 -14.33 2.23 -9.79
N SER A 645 -15.59 2.61 -9.67
CA SER A 645 -16.01 3.93 -9.22
C SER A 645 -17.14 3.88 -8.20
N ALA A 646 -17.27 4.97 -7.47
CA ALA A 646 -18.30 5.17 -6.47
C ALA A 646 -18.70 6.65 -6.41
N SER A 647 -20.01 6.90 -6.38
CA SER A 647 -20.59 8.22 -6.15
C SER A 647 -21.37 8.19 -4.84
N ILE A 648 -20.89 8.92 -3.85
CA ILE A 648 -21.53 9.07 -2.54
C ILE A 648 -22.36 10.34 -2.59
N ILE A 649 -23.68 10.19 -2.57
CA ILE A 649 -24.62 11.31 -2.48
C ILE A 649 -25.14 11.44 -1.05
N CYS A 650 -25.24 12.69 -0.60
CA CYS A 650 -25.65 13.03 0.74
C CYS A 650 -26.87 13.96 0.72
N SER A 651 -27.81 13.76 1.64
CA SER A 651 -28.94 14.65 1.86
C SER A 651 -28.87 15.23 3.27
N GLY A 652 -28.54 16.53 3.35
CA GLY A 652 -28.52 17.29 4.60
C GLY A 652 -29.86 17.27 5.33
N LYS A 653 -30.96 17.36 4.59
CA LYS A 653 -32.33 17.36 5.14
C LYS A 653 -32.66 16.08 5.91
N HIS A 654 -32.29 14.93 5.34
CA HIS A 654 -32.60 13.62 5.94
C HIS A 654 -31.45 13.07 6.80
N LYS A 655 -30.29 13.72 6.83
CA LYS A 655 -29.05 13.21 7.44
C LYS A 655 -28.69 11.81 6.96
N LEU A 656 -28.87 11.56 5.66
CA LEU A 656 -28.64 10.28 5.01
C LEU A 656 -27.56 10.41 3.93
N SER A 657 -26.81 9.33 3.73
CA SER A 657 -25.84 9.18 2.65
C SER A 657 -26.04 7.81 2.00
N ALA A 658 -26.00 7.76 0.68
CA ALA A 658 -26.13 6.54 -0.10
C ALA A 658 -25.16 6.55 -1.28
N LEU A 659 -24.93 5.36 -1.82
CA LEU A 659 -24.19 5.20 -3.07
C LEU A 659 -25.17 5.41 -4.24
N ALA A 660 -24.90 6.42 -5.06
CA ALA A 660 -25.67 6.70 -6.27
C ALA A 660 -25.36 5.67 -7.36
N ARG A 661 -26.30 5.53 -8.29
CA ARG A 661 -26.13 4.68 -9.48
C ARG A 661 -25.60 5.50 -10.64
N THR A 662 -24.33 5.91 -10.55
CA THR A 662 -23.67 6.69 -11.61
C THR A 662 -22.65 5.80 -12.32
N THR A 663 -22.78 5.71 -13.64
CA THR A 663 -21.82 4.99 -14.48
C THR A 663 -20.79 5.96 -15.01
N PHE A 664 -19.52 5.65 -14.77
CA PHE A 664 -18.38 6.39 -15.31
C PHE A 664 -17.76 5.60 -16.45
N THR A 665 -17.11 6.29 -17.39
CA THR A 665 -16.51 5.67 -18.57
C THR A 665 -15.03 6.00 -18.72
N VAL A 666 -14.24 5.04 -19.21
CA VAL A 666 -12.86 5.22 -19.67
C VAL A 666 -12.81 4.70 -21.11
N LYS A 667 -12.36 5.51 -22.08
CA LYS A 667 -12.45 5.17 -23.53
C LYS A 667 -13.87 4.81 -23.98
N ASN A 668 -14.88 5.50 -23.49
CA ASN A 668 -16.30 5.17 -23.69
C ASN A 668 -16.71 3.75 -23.19
N SER A 669 -15.83 3.05 -22.48
CA SER A 669 -16.11 1.76 -21.85
C SER A 669 -16.49 1.99 -20.39
N PRO A 670 -17.62 1.46 -19.92
CA PRO A 670 -18.06 1.66 -18.54
C PRO A 670 -17.13 0.94 -17.57
N ILE A 671 -16.74 1.62 -16.49
CA ILE A 671 -16.02 0.99 -15.37
C ILE A 671 -17.00 0.45 -14.33
N ARG A 672 -16.58 -0.58 -13.58
CA ARG A 672 -17.42 -1.22 -12.57
C ARG A 672 -17.85 -0.20 -11.52
N MET A 673 -19.15 -0.11 -11.25
CA MET A 673 -19.66 0.66 -10.12
C MET A 673 -19.64 -0.20 -8.86
N LEU A 674 -19.13 0.34 -7.75
CA LEU A 674 -19.21 -0.35 -6.46
C LEU A 674 -20.66 -0.53 -6.03
N THR A 675 -20.95 -1.64 -5.37
CA THR A 675 -22.23 -1.83 -4.67
C THR A 675 -22.08 -1.58 -3.16
N PRO A 676 -23.18 -1.35 -2.42
CA PRO A 676 -23.11 -1.17 -0.97
C PRO A 676 -22.56 -2.36 -0.19
N SER A 677 -22.55 -3.56 -0.79
CA SER A 677 -21.98 -4.79 -0.23
C SER A 677 -20.54 -5.03 -0.64
N ASP A 678 -20.04 -4.29 -1.65
CA ASP A 678 -18.71 -4.54 -2.20
C ASP A 678 -17.63 -4.03 -1.24
N SER A 679 -16.56 -4.81 -1.14
CA SER A 679 -15.28 -4.38 -0.61
C SER A 679 -14.23 -4.36 -1.72
N PHE A 680 -13.20 -3.55 -1.52
CA PHE A 680 -12.06 -3.43 -2.42
C PHE A 680 -10.76 -3.35 -1.62
N HIS A 681 -9.64 -3.70 -2.23
CA HIS A 681 -8.32 -3.59 -1.61
C HIS A 681 -7.60 -2.34 -2.11
N PHE A 682 -6.97 -1.61 -1.20
CA PHE A 682 -6.04 -0.52 -1.51
C PHE A 682 -4.82 -0.69 -0.61
N LEU A 683 -3.62 -0.80 -1.20
CA LEU A 683 -2.38 -1.11 -0.48
C LEU A 683 -2.54 -2.29 0.50
N ASN A 684 -3.15 -3.40 0.05
CA ASN A 684 -3.41 -4.60 0.85
C ASN A 684 -4.27 -4.38 2.12
N VAL A 685 -5.06 -3.30 2.17
CA VAL A 685 -6.07 -3.07 3.21
C VAL A 685 -7.45 -3.12 2.56
N GLU A 686 -8.38 -3.83 3.19
CA GLU A 686 -9.76 -3.93 2.71
C GLU A 686 -10.55 -2.67 3.10
N PHE A 687 -11.26 -2.10 2.13
CA PHE A 687 -12.12 -0.93 2.24
C PHE A 687 -13.52 -1.23 1.74
N THR A 688 -14.48 -0.50 2.30
CA THR A 688 -15.82 -0.30 1.74
C THR A 688 -15.95 1.16 1.34
N PHE A 689 -17.04 1.53 0.67
CA PHE A 689 -17.35 2.95 0.41
C PHE A 689 -17.46 3.81 1.70
N ARG A 690 -17.56 3.19 2.88
CA ARG A 690 -17.61 3.89 4.19
C ARG A 690 -16.25 4.05 4.87
N GLY A 691 -15.18 3.48 4.33
CA GLY A 691 -13.85 3.41 4.93
C GLY A 691 -13.34 1.97 5.11
N LYS A 692 -12.24 1.81 5.88
CA LYS A 692 -11.62 0.52 6.19
C LYS A 692 -12.66 -0.51 6.69
N ALA A 693 -12.59 -1.71 6.13
CA ALA A 693 -13.45 -2.83 6.46
C ALA A 693 -12.91 -3.60 7.67
N ASP A 694 -13.81 -4.27 8.39
CA ASP A 694 -13.45 -5.17 9.49
C ASP A 694 -13.15 -6.56 8.92
N ILE A 695 -11.90 -6.99 9.01
CA ILE A 695 -11.45 -8.30 8.52
C ILE A 695 -11.46 -9.31 9.68
N ASP A 696 -12.04 -10.50 9.45
CA ASP A 696 -11.95 -11.60 10.42
C ASP A 696 -10.61 -12.32 10.34
N TYR A 697 -9.57 -11.67 10.88
CA TYR A 697 -8.25 -12.25 11.03
C TYR A 697 -8.25 -13.57 11.80
N ALA A 698 -9.23 -13.83 12.67
CA ALA A 698 -9.27 -15.11 13.39
C ALA A 698 -9.49 -16.27 12.41
N THR A 699 -10.34 -16.12 11.39
CA THR A 699 -10.54 -17.17 10.38
C THR A 699 -9.31 -17.34 9.50
N ILE A 700 -8.66 -16.24 9.09
CA ILE A 700 -7.41 -16.28 8.30
C ILE A 700 -6.31 -17.01 9.05
N VAL A 701 -6.04 -16.61 10.31
CA VAL A 701 -5.01 -17.27 11.14
C VAL A 701 -5.36 -18.73 11.41
N LYS A 702 -6.64 -19.06 11.62
CA LYS A 702 -7.06 -20.46 11.80
C LYS A 702 -6.72 -21.29 10.55
N SER A 703 -7.00 -20.77 9.35
CA SER A 703 -6.68 -21.43 8.10
C SER A 703 -5.17 -21.68 7.97
N MET A 704 -4.36 -20.63 8.11
CA MET A 704 -2.89 -20.73 8.00
C MET A 704 -2.28 -21.65 9.06
N LEU A 705 -2.80 -21.66 10.29
CA LEU A 705 -2.34 -22.58 11.33
C LEU A 705 -2.70 -24.04 11.00
N ASN A 706 -3.88 -24.29 10.42
CA ASN A 706 -4.25 -25.63 9.96
C ASN A 706 -3.32 -26.11 8.85
N GLU A 707 -2.93 -25.23 7.92
CA GLU A 707 -1.97 -25.55 6.87
C GLU A 707 -0.61 -25.98 7.43
N ILE A 708 -0.07 -25.24 8.39
CA ILE A 708 1.20 -25.59 9.06
C ILE A 708 1.14 -26.96 9.74
N VAL A 709 -0.01 -27.28 10.37
CA VAL A 709 -0.19 -28.55 11.09
C VAL A 709 -0.38 -29.71 10.12
N GLN A 710 -1.06 -29.50 9.00
CA GLN A 710 -1.31 -30.55 8.00
C GLN A 710 -0.10 -30.85 7.11
N ALA A 711 0.75 -29.85 6.84
CA ALA A 711 1.95 -30.03 6.04
C ALA A 711 2.91 -31.06 6.67
N PRO A 712 3.56 -31.91 5.85
CA PRO A 712 4.53 -32.89 6.31
C PRO A 712 5.85 -32.18 6.67
N LEU A 713 5.86 -31.53 7.82
CA LEU A 713 6.96 -30.72 8.33
C LEU A 713 7.40 -31.23 9.71
N HIS A 714 8.70 -31.11 10.00
CA HIS A 714 9.19 -31.32 11.36
C HIS A 714 8.71 -30.22 12.33
N PRO A 715 8.56 -30.53 13.63
CA PRO A 715 8.05 -29.57 14.63
C PRO A 715 8.81 -28.24 14.67
N TYR A 716 10.13 -28.27 14.48
CA TYR A 716 10.95 -27.05 14.43
C TYR A 716 10.69 -26.21 13.16
N GLN A 717 10.46 -26.85 12.00
CA GLN A 717 10.09 -26.16 10.76
C GLN A 717 8.73 -25.48 10.91
N ARG A 718 7.76 -26.15 11.53
CA ARG A 718 6.45 -25.57 11.87
C ARG A 718 6.59 -24.33 12.75
N LEU A 719 7.40 -24.43 13.81
CA LEU A 719 7.67 -23.30 14.70
C LEU A 719 8.36 -22.14 13.96
N GLN A 720 9.29 -22.44 13.06
CA GLN A 720 10.01 -21.45 12.27
C GLN A 720 9.11 -20.74 11.27
N ILE A 721 8.26 -21.46 10.54
CA ILE A 721 7.24 -20.91 9.64
C ILE A 721 6.30 -19.99 10.40
N LEU A 722 5.77 -20.46 11.54
CA LEU A 722 4.88 -19.65 12.38
C LEU A 722 5.56 -18.37 12.88
N ARG A 723 6.77 -18.50 13.43
CA ARG A 723 7.50 -17.40 14.07
C ARG A 723 7.99 -16.35 13.09
N ARG A 724 8.55 -16.76 11.95
CA ARG A 724 9.23 -15.86 11.00
C ARG A 724 8.32 -15.39 9.86
N TYR A 725 7.44 -16.26 9.36
CA TYR A 725 6.73 -16.02 8.10
C TYR A 725 5.24 -15.73 8.30
N LEU A 726 4.52 -16.55 9.08
CA LEU A 726 3.08 -16.33 9.35
C LEU A 726 2.85 -14.97 10.03
N ILE A 727 3.60 -14.68 11.09
CA ILE A 727 3.45 -13.41 11.82
C ILE A 727 3.84 -12.22 10.95
N SER A 728 4.90 -12.37 10.13
CA SER A 728 5.32 -11.31 9.21
C SER A 728 4.24 -11.01 8.16
N ARG A 729 3.64 -12.06 7.56
CA ARG A 729 2.56 -11.96 6.57
C ARG A 729 1.33 -11.24 7.11
N LEU A 730 1.00 -11.43 8.40
CA LEU A 730 -0.14 -10.76 9.04
C LEU A 730 0.16 -9.33 9.51
N ARG A 731 1.43 -9.01 9.80
CA ARG A 731 1.81 -7.74 10.43
C ARG A 731 1.31 -6.53 9.64
N HIS A 732 1.43 -6.57 8.32
CA HIS A 732 0.99 -5.47 7.46
C HIS A 732 -0.52 -5.20 7.62
N GLY A 733 -1.36 -6.21 7.40
CA GLY A 733 -2.82 -6.07 7.56
C GLY A 733 -3.25 -5.70 8.97
N LEU A 734 -2.61 -6.26 10.01
CA LEU A 734 -2.94 -5.96 11.41
C LEU A 734 -2.53 -4.53 11.82
N CYS A 735 -1.46 -3.97 11.24
CA CYS A 735 -1.03 -2.60 11.54
C CYS A 735 -1.82 -1.55 10.74
N LEU A 736 -2.18 -1.84 9.49
CA LEU A 736 -2.87 -0.86 8.64
C LEU A 736 -4.41 -0.95 8.73
N GLY A 737 -4.96 -2.12 9.07
CA GLY A 737 -6.39 -2.37 9.15
C GLY A 737 -7.06 -1.88 10.44
N VAL A 738 -8.36 -2.06 10.55
CA VAL A 738 -9.11 -1.81 11.79
C VAL A 738 -9.02 -3.05 12.67
N ILE A 739 -8.41 -2.90 13.85
CA ILE A 739 -8.30 -4.02 14.79
C ILE A 739 -8.53 -3.62 16.24
N HIS A 740 -9.16 -4.52 16.99
CA HIS A 740 -9.42 -4.35 18.40
C HIS A 740 -8.46 -5.18 19.27
N LYS A 741 -8.15 -4.67 20.46
CA LYS A 741 -7.30 -5.35 21.46
C LYS A 741 -7.78 -6.75 21.83
N LYS A 742 -9.11 -6.98 21.85
CA LYS A 742 -9.69 -8.31 22.10
C LYS A 742 -9.37 -9.30 20.97
N SER A 743 -9.40 -8.83 19.72
CA SER A 743 -9.06 -9.63 18.55
C SER A 743 -7.59 -10.04 18.58
N LEU A 744 -6.66 -9.12 18.87
CA LEU A 744 -5.23 -9.45 19.01
C LEU A 744 -4.98 -10.51 20.08
N LYS A 745 -5.64 -10.42 21.24
CA LYS A 745 -5.55 -11.43 22.30
C LYS A 745 -6.07 -12.81 21.85
N LYS A 746 -7.12 -12.83 21.03
CA LYS A 746 -7.67 -14.06 20.44
C LYS A 746 -6.65 -14.70 19.50
N LEU A 747 -5.99 -13.91 18.63
CA LEU A 747 -4.94 -14.40 17.74
C LEU A 747 -3.75 -14.98 18.53
N ASP A 748 -3.29 -14.26 19.57
CA ASP A 748 -2.22 -14.74 20.46
C ASP A 748 -2.58 -16.06 21.15
N HIS A 749 -3.83 -16.23 21.54
CA HIS A 749 -4.31 -17.48 22.12
C HIS A 749 -4.31 -18.62 21.09
N MET A 750 -4.74 -18.37 19.87
CA MET A 750 -4.77 -19.37 18.79
C MET A 750 -3.37 -19.86 18.43
N CYS A 751 -2.40 -18.95 18.25
CA CYS A 751 -1.02 -19.31 17.97
C CYS A 751 -0.42 -20.14 19.11
N ARG A 752 -0.60 -19.71 20.38
CA ARG A 752 -0.12 -20.48 21.54
C ARG A 752 -0.78 -21.84 21.68
N LYS A 753 -2.08 -21.94 21.38
CA LYS A 753 -2.80 -23.21 21.40
C LYS A 753 -2.21 -24.16 20.36
N CYS A 754 -2.12 -23.73 19.10
CA CYS A 754 -1.53 -24.53 18.02
C CYS A 754 -0.11 -25.00 18.36
N VAL A 755 0.75 -24.10 18.86
CA VAL A 755 2.12 -24.44 19.28
C VAL A 755 2.16 -25.40 20.45
N ARG A 756 1.26 -25.25 21.43
CA ARG A 756 1.14 -26.21 22.53
C ARG A 756 0.80 -27.60 22.01
N ASP A 757 -0.13 -27.67 21.04
CA ASP A 757 -0.64 -28.93 20.51
C ASP A 757 0.46 -29.66 19.70
N PHE A 758 1.15 -29.01 18.77
CA PHE A 758 2.18 -29.69 17.95
C PHE A 758 3.55 -29.88 18.63
N LEU A 759 3.83 -29.17 19.73
CA LEU A 759 5.01 -29.40 20.58
C LEU A 759 4.71 -30.28 21.79
N GLU A 760 3.46 -30.73 21.94
CA GLU A 760 2.99 -31.57 23.06
C GLU A 760 3.35 -30.98 24.44
N LEU A 761 3.13 -29.67 24.60
CA LEU A 761 3.42 -28.95 25.83
C LEU A 761 2.25 -29.07 26.82
N PRO A 762 2.52 -29.03 28.14
CA PRO A 762 1.46 -29.13 29.14
C PRO A 762 0.54 -27.89 29.14
N SER A 763 -0.69 -28.07 29.65
CA SER A 763 -1.70 -27.01 29.67
C SER A 763 -1.31 -25.80 30.52
N ASP A 764 -0.46 -26.01 31.52
CA ASP A 764 0.07 -25.00 32.45
C ASP A 764 1.35 -24.31 31.97
N ALA A 765 1.81 -24.59 30.73
CA ALA A 765 2.99 -23.95 30.16
C ALA A 765 2.92 -22.41 30.27
N PRO A 766 3.93 -21.75 30.87
CA PRO A 766 3.85 -20.33 31.17
C PRO A 766 3.80 -19.51 29.88
N THR A 767 2.91 -18.50 29.84
CA THR A 767 2.75 -17.66 28.64
C THR A 767 4.06 -16.96 28.23
N ALA A 768 4.93 -16.64 29.19
CA ALA A 768 6.24 -16.05 28.93
C ALA A 768 7.19 -16.98 28.15
N PHE A 769 7.04 -18.31 28.27
CA PHE A 769 7.86 -19.27 27.52
C PHE A 769 7.63 -19.18 26.01
N PHE A 770 6.39 -18.91 25.58
CA PHE A 770 6.08 -18.75 24.16
C PHE A 770 6.71 -17.47 23.57
N HIS A 771 6.70 -16.37 24.32
CA HIS A 771 7.01 -15.04 23.78
C HIS A 771 8.43 -14.52 24.08
N ALA A 772 9.10 -15.03 25.11
CA ALA A 772 10.49 -14.68 25.38
C ALA A 772 11.40 -15.17 24.25
N ARG A 773 12.49 -14.45 23.97
CA ARG A 773 13.43 -14.78 22.89
C ARG A 773 14.07 -16.16 23.11
N CYS A 774 14.49 -16.79 22.02
CA CYS A 774 15.24 -18.05 22.10
C CYS A 774 16.55 -17.90 22.86
N SER A 775 17.26 -16.80 22.70
CA SER A 775 18.47 -16.51 23.48
C SER A 775 18.22 -16.33 24.98
N ASP A 776 16.98 -16.04 25.40
CA ASP A 776 16.59 -15.94 26.80
C ASP A 776 15.93 -17.24 27.32
N GLY A 777 15.86 -18.29 26.48
CA GLY A 777 15.32 -19.61 26.82
C GLY A 777 13.81 -19.79 26.63
N GLY A 778 13.19 -19.01 25.73
CA GLY A 778 11.80 -19.17 25.26
C GLY A 778 11.69 -19.55 23.76
N LEU A 779 10.47 -19.65 23.23
CA LEU A 779 10.21 -20.03 21.83
C LEU A 779 10.31 -18.86 20.83
N GLY A 780 10.35 -17.62 21.34
CA GLY A 780 10.55 -16.41 20.54
C GLY A 780 9.40 -16.04 19.62
N ILE A 781 8.16 -16.43 19.94
CA ILE A 781 6.97 -16.11 19.15
C ILE A 781 6.54 -14.67 19.46
N PRO A 782 6.55 -13.74 18.49
CA PRO A 782 6.04 -12.38 18.71
C PRO A 782 4.59 -12.39 19.24
N ASN A 783 4.31 -11.49 20.19
CA ASN A 783 2.97 -11.32 20.77
C ASN A 783 2.24 -10.16 20.07
N PHE A 784 1.15 -10.44 19.36
CA PHE A 784 0.38 -9.45 18.62
C PHE A 784 -0.19 -8.35 19.52
N SER A 785 -0.69 -8.72 20.72
CA SER A 785 -1.32 -7.78 21.65
C SER A 785 -0.38 -6.70 22.21
N SER A 786 0.93 -6.90 22.10
CA SER A 786 1.94 -5.93 22.56
C SER A 786 2.72 -5.31 21.40
N SER A 787 3.05 -6.07 20.34
CA SER A 787 3.83 -5.53 19.22
C SER A 787 3.02 -4.64 18.29
N ILE A 788 1.81 -5.05 17.89
CA ILE A 788 0.99 -4.33 16.89
C ILE A 788 0.61 -2.93 17.40
N PRO A 789 0.11 -2.74 18.64
CA PRO A 789 -0.23 -1.40 19.12
C PRO A 789 0.97 -0.46 19.21
N LEU A 790 2.19 -0.96 19.50
CA LEU A 790 3.40 -0.12 19.49
C LEU A 790 3.75 0.35 18.08
N ILE A 791 3.73 -0.56 17.10
CA ILE A 791 4.00 -0.23 15.70
C ILE A 791 2.96 0.77 15.20
N PHE A 792 1.68 0.52 15.50
CA PHE A 792 0.58 1.41 15.16
C PHE A 792 0.76 2.80 15.77
N ARG A 793 1.21 2.87 17.02
CA ARG A 793 1.49 4.15 17.69
C ARG A 793 2.60 4.93 16.99
N ASP A 794 3.66 4.26 16.57
CA ASP A 794 4.73 4.93 15.83
C ASP A 794 4.22 5.44 14.47
N HIS A 795 3.36 4.67 13.78
CA HIS A 795 2.65 5.14 12.58
C HIS A 795 1.76 6.35 12.84
N VAL A 796 0.99 6.38 13.93
CA VAL A 796 0.15 7.53 14.31
C VAL A 796 1.01 8.76 14.64
N LYS A 797 2.18 8.59 15.27
CA LYS A 797 3.12 9.69 15.50
C LYS A 797 3.61 10.27 14.18
N HIS A 798 4.01 9.42 13.23
CA HIS A 798 4.42 9.85 11.88
C HIS A 798 3.29 10.61 11.17
N LEU A 799 2.06 10.07 11.22
CA LEU A 799 0.87 10.71 10.65
C LEU A 799 0.64 12.13 11.23
N ARG A 800 0.79 12.29 12.56
CA ARG A 800 0.66 13.60 13.25
C ARG A 800 1.80 14.56 12.91
N SER A 801 3.01 14.06 12.69
CA SER A 801 4.18 14.87 12.34
C SER A 801 4.38 15.08 10.83
N SER A 802 3.47 14.56 9.99
CA SER A 802 3.61 14.66 8.53
C SER A 802 3.66 16.12 8.09
N THR A 803 4.46 16.41 7.06
CA THR A 803 4.61 17.75 6.48
C THR A 803 3.39 18.15 5.66
N SER A 804 2.67 17.19 5.07
CA SER A 804 1.42 17.42 4.33
C SER A 804 0.27 17.76 5.28
N PRO A 805 -0.42 18.91 5.10
CA PRO A 805 -1.60 19.27 5.90
C PRO A 805 -2.73 18.25 5.80
N GLN A 806 -2.96 17.68 4.61
CA GLN A 806 -4.04 16.73 4.36
C GLN A 806 -3.80 15.40 5.08
N VAL A 807 -2.55 14.93 5.08
CA VAL A 807 -2.14 13.72 5.84
C VAL A 807 -2.27 13.96 7.34
N ARG A 808 -1.83 15.12 7.84
CA ARG A 808 -1.97 15.48 9.26
C ARG A 808 -3.42 15.53 9.70
N TRP A 809 -4.29 16.12 8.88
CA TRP A 809 -5.74 16.18 9.12
C TRP A 809 -6.38 14.80 9.24
N ALA A 810 -5.87 13.78 8.54
CA ALA A 810 -6.37 12.41 8.71
C ALA A 810 -6.24 11.89 10.15
N SER A 811 -5.24 12.39 10.91
CA SER A 811 -5.08 12.07 12.34
C SER A 811 -6.04 12.83 13.27
N GLU A 812 -6.47 14.02 12.85
CA GLU A 812 -7.32 14.94 13.61
C GLU A 812 -8.81 14.76 13.27
N CYS A 813 -9.12 14.11 12.15
CA CYS A 813 -10.47 13.90 11.66
C CYS A 813 -11.35 13.16 12.71
N PRO A 814 -12.36 13.82 13.29
CA PRO A 814 -13.16 13.22 14.37
C PRO A 814 -13.89 11.95 13.93
N ALA A 815 -14.29 11.89 12.66
CA ALA A 815 -14.99 10.75 12.08
C ALA A 815 -14.09 9.51 11.90
N ALA A 816 -12.77 9.69 11.88
CA ALA A 816 -11.77 8.62 11.77
C ALA A 816 -11.09 8.28 13.10
N ALA A 817 -11.24 9.13 14.13
CA ALA A 817 -10.54 8.99 15.41
C ALA A 817 -10.69 7.60 16.07
N ALA A 818 -11.84 6.95 15.92
CA ALA A 818 -12.08 5.60 16.45
C ALA A 818 -11.09 4.55 15.90
N SER A 819 -10.66 4.69 14.65
CA SER A 819 -9.69 3.79 14.00
C SER A 819 -8.27 3.97 14.54
N LEU A 820 -7.95 5.13 15.11
CA LEU A 820 -6.62 5.48 15.60
C LEU A 820 -6.42 5.19 17.10
N LYS A 821 -7.52 4.97 17.85
CA LYS A 821 -7.52 4.76 19.31
C LYS A 821 -6.57 3.68 19.79
N ILE A 822 -6.27 2.66 18.99
CA ILE A 822 -5.36 1.59 19.41
C ILE A 822 -3.93 2.11 19.64
N GLY A 823 -3.51 3.13 18.90
CA GLY A 823 -2.18 3.76 19.05
C GLY A 823 -2.05 4.64 20.30
N ASP A 824 -3.16 5.20 20.79
CA ASP A 824 -3.16 6.05 21.99
C ASP A 824 -3.21 5.24 23.30
N ASN A 825 -3.58 3.95 23.23
CA ASN A 825 -3.68 3.12 24.43
C ASN A 825 -2.30 2.69 24.95
N SER A 826 -2.12 2.72 26.27
CA SER A 826 -0.98 2.09 26.91
C SER A 826 -0.88 0.60 26.55
N CYS A 827 0.33 0.19 26.19
CA CYS A 827 0.68 -1.18 25.87
C CYS A 827 1.13 -1.90 27.15
N TRP A 828 0.64 -3.11 27.37
CA TRP A 828 0.91 -3.86 28.61
C TRP A 828 1.37 -5.28 28.30
N VAL A 829 2.43 -5.72 28.97
CA VAL A 829 2.90 -7.11 28.99
C VAL A 829 2.68 -7.65 30.40
N GLN A 830 1.61 -8.43 30.58
CA GLN A 830 1.30 -9.10 31.86
C GLN A 830 1.39 -8.16 33.08
N GLY A 831 0.78 -6.96 32.99
CA GLY A 831 0.76 -5.97 34.08
C GLY A 831 1.95 -5.01 34.13
N THR A 832 2.94 -5.14 33.24
CA THR A 832 4.02 -4.15 33.06
C THR A 832 3.70 -3.27 31.85
N GLU A 833 3.67 -1.95 32.04
CA GLU A 833 3.53 -1.01 30.93
C GLU A 833 4.81 -0.98 30.08
N VAL A 834 4.65 -0.97 28.77
CA VAL A 834 5.76 -0.98 27.81
C VAL A 834 5.58 0.12 26.77
N GLN A 835 6.68 0.78 26.44
CA GLN A 835 6.75 1.91 25.53
C GLN A 835 7.67 1.65 24.32
N SER A 836 8.42 0.54 24.32
CA SER A 836 9.32 0.19 23.21
C SER A 836 9.42 -1.32 23.00
N SER A 837 9.90 -1.71 21.81
CA SER A 837 10.18 -3.12 21.48
C SER A 837 11.21 -3.73 22.44
N SER A 838 12.23 -2.97 22.86
CA SER A 838 13.23 -3.43 23.84
C SER A 838 12.61 -3.67 25.23
N GLN A 839 11.65 -2.84 25.65
CA GLN A 839 10.91 -3.05 26.89
C GLN A 839 9.97 -4.26 26.82
N ILE A 840 9.35 -4.56 25.67
CA ILE A 840 8.60 -5.81 25.47
C ILE A 840 9.51 -7.02 25.69
N VAL A 841 10.67 -7.03 25.04
CA VAL A 841 11.66 -8.10 25.18
C VAL A 841 12.08 -8.27 26.63
N ARG A 842 12.39 -7.17 27.33
CA ARG A 842 12.74 -7.18 28.75
C ARG A 842 11.59 -7.67 29.63
N ALA A 843 10.36 -7.24 29.37
CA ALA A 843 9.19 -7.64 30.15
C ALA A 843 8.93 -9.15 30.03
N TRP A 844 8.98 -9.72 28.81
CA TRP A 844 8.84 -11.16 28.62
C TRP A 844 9.99 -11.95 29.25
N LYS A 845 11.22 -11.47 29.14
CA LYS A 845 12.40 -12.06 29.80
C LYS A 845 12.24 -12.10 31.32
N MET A 846 11.89 -10.97 31.93
CA MET A 846 11.69 -10.88 33.38
C MET A 846 10.52 -11.76 33.83
N ARG A 847 9.43 -11.82 33.06
CA ARG A 847 8.29 -12.71 33.36
C ARG A 847 8.65 -14.19 33.24
N LEU A 848 9.54 -14.55 32.31
CA LEU A 848 10.06 -15.92 32.21
C LEU A 848 10.91 -16.28 33.43
N TYR A 849 11.81 -15.40 33.85
CA TYR A 849 12.71 -15.67 34.99
C TYR A 849 12.05 -15.58 36.36
N ASN A 850 11.03 -14.74 36.50
CA ASN A 850 10.24 -14.61 37.73
C ASN A 850 9.12 -15.67 37.81
N SER A 851 9.00 -16.56 36.82
CA SER A 851 8.09 -17.69 36.92
C SER A 851 8.58 -18.64 38.03
N ARG A 852 7.64 -19.20 38.81
CA ARG A 852 7.95 -20.09 39.95
C ARG A 852 8.85 -21.27 39.57
N ASP A 853 8.81 -21.68 38.31
CA ASP A 853 9.57 -22.82 37.79
C ASP A 853 11.04 -22.45 37.43
N ARG A 854 11.42 -21.15 37.36
CA ARG A 854 12.76 -20.69 36.91
C ARG A 854 13.53 -19.79 37.89
N GLY A 855 12.98 -19.52 39.08
CA GLY A 855 13.64 -18.71 40.11
C GLY A 855 15.00 -19.26 40.58
N SER A 856 15.15 -20.59 40.62
CA SER A 856 16.34 -21.31 41.07
C SER A 856 17.49 -21.38 40.04
N ILE A 857 17.23 -21.09 38.75
CA ILE A 857 18.20 -21.27 37.64
C ILE A 857 18.59 -19.91 37.01
N ARG A 858 18.29 -18.81 37.71
CA ARG A 858 18.54 -17.43 37.26
C ARG A 858 20.02 -17.15 36.93
N SER A 859 20.95 -17.94 37.47
CA SER A 859 22.40 -17.89 37.21
C SER A 859 22.82 -18.62 35.92
N GLN A 860 22.29 -19.83 35.64
CA GLN A 860 22.66 -20.62 34.45
C GLN A 860 22.04 -20.07 33.14
N LEU A 861 20.85 -19.45 33.25
CA LEU A 861 20.14 -18.78 32.13
C LEU A 861 20.82 -17.49 31.62
N ARG A 862 21.90 -17.03 32.27
CA ARG A 862 22.69 -15.87 31.80
C ARG A 862 23.67 -16.22 30.69
N SER A 863 23.96 -17.51 30.46
CA SER A 863 24.85 -17.94 29.37
C SER A 863 24.09 -18.05 28.04
N ILE A 864 24.68 -17.58 26.95
CA ILE A 864 24.06 -17.55 25.60
C ILE A 864 24.14 -18.92 24.89
N ARG A 865 25.11 -19.77 25.26
CA ARG A 865 25.42 -21.04 24.59
C ARG A 865 24.35 -22.15 24.66
N PRO A 866 23.56 -22.36 25.75
CA PRO A 866 22.65 -23.50 25.88
C PRO A 866 21.34 -23.40 25.07
N HIS A 867 21.15 -22.34 24.27
CA HIS A 867 19.89 -22.10 23.54
C HIS A 867 20.07 -21.99 22.02
N LYS A 868 21.29 -22.16 21.50
CA LYS A 868 21.57 -22.10 20.05
C LYS A 868 20.78 -23.13 19.25
N TRP A 869 20.48 -24.28 19.84
CA TRP A 869 19.72 -25.36 19.20
C TRP A 869 18.26 -24.99 18.87
N LEU A 870 17.67 -23.96 19.50
CA LEU A 870 16.36 -23.40 19.13
C LEU A 870 16.42 -22.53 17.85
N THR A 871 17.63 -22.26 17.36
CA THR A 871 17.90 -21.38 16.21
C THR A 871 18.78 -22.02 15.13
N MET A 872 19.59 -23.02 15.47
CA MET A 872 20.48 -23.78 14.57
C MET A 872 20.07 -25.25 14.69
N VAL A 873 19.14 -25.68 13.84
CA VAL A 873 18.39 -26.95 14.01
C VAL A 873 18.88 -28.06 13.07
N THR A 874 19.90 -27.80 12.25
CA THR A 874 20.48 -28.78 11.32
C THR A 874 21.20 -29.95 12.02
N GLU A 875 21.32 -29.91 13.35
CA GLU A 875 22.12 -30.86 14.15
C GLU A 875 21.29 -31.74 15.10
N ILE A 876 19.94 -31.63 15.12
CA ILE A 876 19.09 -32.31 16.12
C ILE A 876 17.92 -33.03 15.47
N SER A 877 17.64 -34.26 15.92
CA SER A 877 16.50 -35.04 15.45
C SER A 877 15.16 -34.40 15.89
N PRO A 878 14.06 -34.60 15.15
CA PRO A 878 12.75 -34.08 15.54
C PRO A 878 12.29 -34.50 16.94
N ASP A 879 12.60 -35.74 17.34
CA ASP A 879 12.22 -36.29 18.65
C ASP A 879 13.06 -35.67 19.77
N ASP A 880 14.37 -35.55 19.58
CA ASP A 880 15.25 -34.87 20.53
C ASP A 880 14.88 -33.39 20.68
N PHE A 881 14.46 -32.74 19.59
CA PHE A 881 13.96 -31.37 19.64
C PHE A 881 12.71 -31.28 20.54
N LEU A 882 11.73 -32.17 20.36
CA LEU A 882 10.53 -32.20 21.19
C LEU A 882 10.86 -32.49 22.66
N GLN A 883 11.71 -33.48 22.93
CA GLN A 883 12.14 -33.81 24.29
C GLN A 883 12.85 -32.62 24.95
N ASN A 884 13.78 -31.97 24.25
CA ASN A 884 14.50 -30.81 24.77
C ASN A 884 13.57 -29.60 25.01
N VAL A 885 12.58 -29.37 24.14
CA VAL A 885 11.58 -28.31 24.34
C VAL A 885 10.69 -28.61 25.55
N LYS A 886 10.21 -29.85 25.69
CA LYS A 886 9.41 -30.29 26.84
C LYS A 886 10.21 -30.22 28.13
N PHE A 887 11.46 -30.68 28.09
CA PHE A 887 12.43 -30.58 29.17
C PHE A 887 12.53 -29.11 29.57
N GLN A 888 12.93 -28.21 28.67
CA GLN A 888 13.06 -26.78 28.94
C GLN A 888 11.78 -26.07 29.42
N CYS A 889 10.60 -26.53 28.99
CA CYS A 889 9.31 -26.05 29.50
C CYS A 889 9.02 -26.57 30.93
N SER A 890 9.52 -27.75 31.28
CA SER A 890 9.15 -28.56 32.45
C SER A 890 10.25 -28.72 33.52
N LEU A 891 11.39 -28.02 33.44
CA LEU A 891 12.47 -28.07 34.45
C LEU A 891 12.02 -27.28 35.70
N PHE A 892 11.45 -27.83 36.77
CA PHE A 892 11.52 -29.15 37.39
C PHE A 892 10.11 -29.63 37.82
N THR A 893 9.88 -30.95 38.00
CA THR A 893 8.74 -31.48 38.78
C THR A 893 9.21 -32.56 39.77
N PRO A 894 8.54 -32.80 40.94
CA PRO A 894 7.13 -32.51 41.24
C PRO A 894 6.81 -31.87 42.62
N LYS A 895 7.76 -31.51 43.49
CA LYS A 895 7.40 -31.03 44.85
C LYS A 895 6.72 -29.64 44.88
N THR A 896 6.98 -28.78 43.88
CA THR A 896 6.39 -27.44 43.78
C THR A 896 5.15 -27.36 42.88
N ARG A 897 4.76 -28.43 42.17
CA ARG A 897 3.52 -28.46 41.35
C ARG A 897 2.26 -28.76 42.17
N HIS A 898 2.38 -29.33 43.37
CA HIS A 898 1.24 -29.75 44.20
C HIS A 898 0.34 -28.62 44.78
N PRO A 899 0.80 -27.40 45.12
CA PRO A 899 -0.03 -26.44 45.85
C PRO A 899 -0.73 -25.39 44.97
N ARG A 900 -0.80 -25.54 43.64
CA ARG A 900 -1.46 -24.54 42.77
C ARG A 900 -2.99 -24.44 42.99
N GLY A 901 -3.57 -25.29 43.84
CA GLY A 901 -4.98 -25.23 44.29
C GLY A 901 -5.18 -24.96 45.80
N ALA A 902 -4.13 -24.79 46.60
CA ALA A 902 -4.26 -24.50 48.03
C ALA A 902 -4.22 -22.98 48.27
N ARG A 903 -5.23 -22.45 48.98
CA ARG A 903 -5.23 -21.07 49.48
C ARG A 903 -3.97 -20.86 50.31
N VAL A 904 -3.22 -19.81 50.02
CA VAL A 904 -2.14 -19.32 50.89
C VAL A 904 -2.82 -18.84 52.16
N VAL A 905 -2.64 -19.58 53.25
CA VAL A 905 -2.81 -19.02 54.59
C VAL A 905 -1.54 -18.23 54.85
N GLU A 906 -1.70 -16.93 55.09
CA GLU A 906 -0.63 -16.09 55.62
C GLU A 906 -0.32 -16.58 57.04
N ASP A 907 0.78 -17.31 57.21
CA ASP A 907 1.35 -17.52 58.53
C ASP A 907 2.06 -16.23 58.93
N THR A 908 1.36 -15.42 59.72
CA THR A 908 1.97 -14.45 60.64
C THR A 908 2.69 -15.22 61.74
N SER A 909 4.03 -15.21 61.73
CA SER A 909 4.80 -15.35 62.96
C SER A 909 6.23 -14.79 62.79
N GLN A 910 6.41 -13.65 63.48
CA GLN A 910 7.63 -12.98 63.98
C GLN A 910 8.70 -12.50 63.00
#